data_AF-A0A7X9PH39-F1
#
_entry.id   AF-A0A7X9PH39-F1
#
_cell.length_a   1.000
_cell.length_b   1.000
_cell.length_c   1.000
_cell.angle_alpha   90.00
_cell.angle_beta   90.00
_cell.angle_gamma   90.00
#
_symmetry.space_group_name_H-M   'P 1'
#
loop_
_entity.id
_entity.type
_entity.pdbx_description
1 polymer ?
#
loop_
_entity_poly.entity_id
_entity_poly.type
_entity_poly.pdbx_seq_one_letter_code
_entity_poly.pdbx_strand_id
1 'polypeptide(L)'
;MYVEIALNIPSDKLFSYEVPTELEQDIVVGKRVFVPFGNKKRTGFITDIRHSCGLNNIKSVAEVLDDEPLFHTSDLNFYKWIAGYFIYPLGKTLAELIPAGPEKKDFLWITPLISETDLHLTPAQNTLMAFLKQHPRGTTLTGIAKISGLKNALSAAKKLQQAGLVSLEKKHGKPLSPQSEKMVALDEQKLPDVKLTGKQRMLVEWMQAKGSVSWGELIEGSGVTGAVLKALLDKGLIHLTKQEKIRTASFDSHIGRHKNATVLNDRQNAAMEEISRYLEKNIFTPILLHGVTGSGKTEIYLKAIENVLQTGGSAMYLVPEIALTPQLISRVAGRFDRERIAILHSGIAESVRYDQWRQIRRGRIHLVIGTRSALFAPLTNLRLIIVDEEHDTSYKQDDRLCYNARDLAVVKAKMSSAVVIAGSATPSIHTYFNAQTQKYHYLELPGRIDDKPMPVVEIVDMKLQQAKAGKVPVLSDSLIEQIDNTVRNKEQVLLFLNKRGFDTFLVCADCGYSFRCPNCAVSLKNHLAEGIVKCHYCDYTIQSMPLCPSCKSSRILSYGTGTQKLEKEVQKFFPDARIDRMDSDTTTRKGSQEKILQALDKREIDILIGTQMITKGHDFPFITLVGVVSADTSLNMPDFRAAERTFQLITQVAGRGGRGSAPGRVIIQTFNPDHYALRHAQNHDYKSFYREEIKFRLDLQYPPFGRIINLRLSSIKKDVLIEEAKRLGKLAKKLCAGYGNTVEIIGPAESPLSKLRGRFRWQMLIKGKDINALHQIAKDVMHKNKNTQIKMMADVDPESFM
;
A
#
# COMPACT_ATOMS: atom_id res chain seq x y z
N MET A 1 14.17 36.79 -10.26
CA MET A 1 13.55 35.98 -9.18
C MET A 1 14.27 34.63 -9.05
N TYR A 2 14.26 33.98 -7.88
CA TYR A 2 14.90 32.66 -7.65
C TYR A 2 13.94 31.63 -7.04
N VAL A 3 14.21 30.34 -7.27
CA VAL A 3 13.42 29.22 -6.73
C VAL A 3 14.31 28.15 -6.11
N GLU A 4 13.84 27.55 -5.02
CA GLU A 4 14.45 26.33 -4.44
C GLU A 4 13.72 25.10 -4.93
N ILE A 5 14.49 24.17 -5.52
CA ILE A 5 13.94 22.99 -6.20
C ILE A 5 14.42 21.72 -5.49
N ALA A 6 13.46 20.86 -5.13
CA ALA A 6 13.70 19.50 -4.68
C ALA A 6 13.75 18.56 -5.89
N LEU A 7 14.92 18.01 -6.19
CA LEU A 7 15.14 17.08 -7.31
C LEU A 7 14.90 15.62 -6.87
N ASN A 8 14.29 14.80 -7.73
CA ASN A 8 14.14 13.36 -7.49
C ASN A 8 15.47 12.60 -7.64
N ILE A 9 16.37 12.82 -6.69
CA ILE A 9 17.70 12.21 -6.60
C ILE A 9 17.95 11.81 -5.14
N PRO A 10 18.88 10.87 -4.87
CA PRO A 10 19.22 10.47 -3.50
C PRO A 10 20.09 11.55 -2.82
N SER A 11 19.55 12.76 -2.62
CA SER A 11 20.22 13.87 -1.95
C SER A 11 19.21 14.71 -1.17
N ASP A 12 19.56 15.03 0.07
CA ASP A 12 18.74 15.86 0.96
C ASP A 12 18.87 17.37 0.68
N LYS A 13 19.70 17.74 -0.31
CA LYS A 13 19.94 19.15 -0.68
C LYS A 13 18.82 19.67 -1.58
N LEU A 14 18.45 20.92 -1.35
CA LEU A 14 17.70 21.74 -2.30
C LEU A 14 18.68 22.45 -3.23
N PHE A 15 18.20 22.82 -4.41
CA PHE A 15 19.00 23.46 -5.44
C PHE A 15 18.33 24.76 -5.88
N SER A 16 19.07 25.86 -5.80
CA SER A 16 18.61 27.18 -6.21
C SER A 16 18.77 27.37 -7.72
N TYR A 17 17.74 27.92 -8.36
CA TYR A 17 17.74 28.26 -9.78
C TYR A 17 17.19 29.66 -9.99
N GLU A 18 17.68 30.33 -11.03
CA GLU A 18 17.13 31.60 -11.49
C GLU A 18 15.88 31.38 -12.34
N VAL A 19 14.90 32.26 -12.21
CA VAL A 19 13.68 32.23 -13.02
C VAL A 19 13.84 33.23 -14.17
N PRO A 20 13.81 32.78 -15.44
CA PRO A 20 13.74 33.69 -16.59
C PRO A 20 12.46 34.54 -16.56
N THR A 21 12.55 35.80 -17.01
CA THR A 21 11.42 36.76 -16.98
C THR A 21 10.15 36.21 -17.62
N GLU A 22 10.27 35.44 -18.72
CA GLU A 22 9.15 34.83 -19.44
C GLU A 22 8.37 33.79 -18.60
N LEU A 23 9.02 33.18 -17.60
CA LEU A 23 8.43 32.14 -16.76
C LEU A 23 7.96 32.66 -15.41
N GLU A 24 8.24 33.93 -15.05
CA GLU A 24 7.96 34.46 -13.71
C GLU A 24 6.49 34.34 -13.30
N GLN A 25 5.56 34.54 -14.25
CA GLN A 25 4.12 34.43 -13.99
C GLN A 25 3.65 32.99 -13.73
N ASP A 26 4.37 32.00 -14.24
CA ASP A 26 4.01 30.58 -14.12
C ASP A 26 4.60 29.91 -12.89
N ILE A 27 5.55 30.55 -12.19
CA ILE A 27 6.25 29.97 -11.05
C ILE A 27 5.40 30.05 -9.79
N VAL A 28 5.00 28.88 -9.30
CA VAL A 28 4.28 28.71 -8.03
C VAL A 28 4.83 27.50 -7.29
N VAL A 29 4.93 27.60 -5.97
CA VAL A 29 5.26 26.45 -5.10
C VAL A 29 4.30 25.30 -5.39
N GLY A 30 4.83 24.09 -5.53
CA GLY A 30 4.05 22.89 -5.84
C GLY A 30 3.92 22.54 -7.32
N LYS A 31 4.41 23.39 -8.23
CA LYS A 31 4.60 23.00 -9.63
C LYS A 31 5.91 22.23 -9.83
N ARG A 32 5.94 21.37 -10.85
CA ARG A 32 7.15 20.74 -11.34
C ARG A 32 7.82 21.61 -12.39
N VAL A 33 9.14 21.52 -12.41
CA VAL A 33 10.01 22.23 -13.34
C VAL A 33 11.06 21.30 -13.88
N PHE A 34 11.48 21.57 -15.11
CA PHE A 34 12.59 20.89 -15.75
C PHE A 34 13.82 21.79 -15.69
N VAL A 35 14.88 21.31 -15.05
CA VAL A 35 16.07 22.12 -14.76
C VAL A 35 17.37 21.40 -15.11
N PRO A 36 18.42 22.14 -15.49
CA PRO A 36 19.74 21.56 -15.73
C PRO A 36 20.40 21.12 -14.42
N PHE A 37 20.92 19.90 -14.40
CA PHE A 37 21.67 19.32 -13.27
C PHE A 37 22.89 18.55 -13.78
N GLY A 38 24.08 19.15 -13.62
CA GLY A 38 25.29 18.70 -14.32
C GLY A 38 25.12 18.77 -15.84
N ASN A 39 25.31 17.63 -16.51
CA ASN A 39 25.22 17.49 -17.98
C ASN A 39 23.84 16.99 -18.47
N LYS A 40 22.86 16.87 -17.57
CA LYS A 40 21.52 16.33 -17.89
C LYS A 40 20.46 17.29 -17.38
N LYS A 41 19.24 17.20 -17.89
CA LYS A 41 18.08 17.85 -17.27
C LYS A 41 17.33 16.87 -16.37
N ARG A 42 16.66 17.41 -15.35
CA ARG A 42 15.92 16.66 -14.32
C ARG A 42 14.62 17.38 -14.00
N THR A 43 13.60 16.59 -13.69
CA THR A 43 12.36 17.10 -13.11
C THR A 43 12.59 17.33 -11.61
N GLY A 44 12.11 18.45 -11.10
CA GLY A 44 12.06 18.76 -9.67
C GLY A 44 10.79 19.51 -9.31
N PHE A 45 10.54 19.65 -8.02
CA PHE A 45 9.39 20.39 -7.48
C PHE A 45 9.85 21.72 -6.90
N ILE A 46 9.13 22.79 -7.20
CA ILE A 46 9.35 24.10 -6.58
C ILE A 46 8.89 24.02 -5.13
N THR A 47 9.81 24.32 -4.21
CA THR A 47 9.58 24.22 -2.75
C THR A 47 9.63 25.56 -2.03
N ASP A 48 10.23 26.58 -2.63
CA ASP A 48 10.35 27.92 -2.09
C ASP A 48 10.61 28.93 -3.23
N ILE A 49 10.22 30.19 -3.03
CA ILE A 49 10.46 31.30 -3.96
C ILE A 49 11.21 32.40 -3.20
N ARG A 50 12.29 32.92 -3.79
CA ARG A 50 13.17 33.90 -3.16
C ARG A 50 13.42 35.09 -4.07
N HIS A 51 13.56 36.27 -3.47
CA HIS A 51 13.84 37.53 -4.19
C HIS A 51 15.34 37.82 -4.35
N SER A 52 16.20 37.20 -3.53
CA SER A 52 17.66 37.33 -3.61
C SER A 52 18.34 35.96 -3.47
N CYS A 53 19.52 35.82 -4.07
CA CYS A 53 20.37 34.64 -3.92
C CYS A 53 21.83 35.08 -3.78
N GLY A 54 22.50 34.60 -2.74
CA GLY A 54 23.93 34.89 -2.49
C GLY A 54 24.90 33.96 -3.24
N LEU A 55 24.43 33.23 -4.25
CA LEU A 55 25.24 32.27 -5.02
C LEU A 55 25.60 32.84 -6.39
N ASN A 56 26.83 32.60 -6.83
CA ASN A 56 27.32 32.98 -8.17
C ASN A 56 27.10 31.82 -9.17
N ASN A 57 27.00 32.12 -10.48
CA ASN A 57 26.86 31.15 -11.57
C ASN A 57 25.62 30.23 -11.45
N ILE A 58 24.48 30.81 -11.06
CA ILE A 58 23.20 30.10 -10.95
C ILE A 58 22.70 29.76 -12.36
N LYS A 59 22.22 28.53 -12.54
CA LYS A 59 21.56 28.13 -13.79
C LYS A 59 20.08 28.51 -13.73
N SER A 60 19.48 28.77 -14.89
CA SER A 60 18.08 29.14 -14.97
C SER A 60 17.15 27.92 -15.13
N VAL A 61 15.89 28.07 -14.72
CA VAL A 61 14.81 27.09 -14.97
C VAL A 61 14.58 26.97 -16.47
N ALA A 62 14.50 25.74 -16.99
CA ALA A 62 14.34 25.52 -18.43
C ALA A 62 12.89 25.45 -18.89
N GLU A 63 11.98 24.93 -18.05
CA GLU A 63 10.57 24.75 -18.40
C GLU A 63 9.73 24.52 -17.13
N VAL A 64 8.51 25.04 -17.09
CA VAL A 64 7.48 24.69 -16.11
C VAL A 64 6.60 23.59 -16.70
N LEU A 65 6.41 22.48 -15.97
CA LEU A 65 5.78 21.27 -16.51
C LEU A 65 4.29 21.16 -16.18
N ASP A 66 3.78 21.96 -15.25
CA ASP A 66 2.41 21.90 -14.78
C ASP A 66 1.69 23.25 -14.96
N ASP A 67 0.48 23.20 -15.51
CA ASP A 67 -0.38 24.37 -15.66
C ASP A 67 -0.79 24.94 -14.29
N GLU A 68 -0.99 24.05 -13.31
CA GLU A 68 -1.42 24.37 -11.96
C GLU A 68 -0.58 23.60 -10.93
N PRO A 69 -0.33 24.13 -9.71
CA PRO A 69 0.46 23.41 -8.73
C PRO A 69 -0.24 22.11 -8.31
N LEU A 70 0.54 21.12 -7.90
CA LEU A 70 0.03 19.80 -7.54
C LEU A 70 -0.35 19.72 -6.06
N PHE A 71 0.08 20.65 -5.23
CA PHE A 71 -0.22 20.67 -3.80
C PHE A 71 -0.19 22.09 -3.26
N HIS A 72 -0.76 22.32 -2.07
CA HIS A 72 -0.72 23.60 -1.39
C HIS A 72 0.56 23.74 -0.54
N THR A 73 0.92 24.96 -0.16
CA THR A 73 2.09 25.21 0.72
C THR A 73 1.95 24.51 2.08
N SER A 74 0.73 24.37 2.60
CA SER A 74 0.45 23.60 3.82
C SER A 74 0.83 22.11 3.67
N ASP A 75 0.53 21.51 2.53
CA ASP A 75 0.90 20.11 2.24
C ASP A 75 2.42 19.92 2.18
N LEU A 76 3.17 20.92 1.69
CA LEU A 76 4.63 20.86 1.62
C LEU A 76 5.27 20.71 3.01
N ASN A 77 4.72 21.35 4.04
CA ASN A 77 5.21 21.20 5.41
C ASN A 77 5.03 19.77 5.91
N PHE A 78 3.90 19.13 5.58
CA PHE A 78 3.67 17.72 5.86
C PHE A 78 4.66 16.82 5.11
N TYR A 79 4.92 17.06 3.83
CA TYR A 79 5.89 16.28 3.06
C TYR A 79 7.34 16.47 3.55
N LYS A 80 7.72 17.68 3.97
CA LYS A 80 9.01 17.97 4.62
C LYS A 80 9.16 17.21 5.93
N TRP A 81 8.11 17.18 6.75
CA TRP A 81 8.09 16.40 7.99
C TRP A 81 8.28 14.91 7.73
N ILE A 82 7.57 14.34 6.73
CA ILE A 82 7.71 12.94 6.32
C ILE A 82 9.15 12.65 5.90
N ALA A 83 9.72 13.47 5.02
CA ALA A 83 11.09 13.31 4.54
C ALA A 83 12.11 13.32 5.70
N GLY A 84 11.96 14.26 6.64
CA GLY A 84 12.82 14.38 7.80
C GLY A 84 12.70 13.21 8.79
N TYR A 85 11.47 12.79 9.11
CA TYR A 85 11.19 11.72 10.06
C TYR A 85 11.64 10.36 9.55
N PHE A 86 11.35 10.03 8.29
CA PHE A 86 11.72 8.74 7.70
C PHE A 86 13.13 8.71 7.09
N ILE A 87 13.92 9.78 7.25
CA ILE A 87 15.29 9.89 6.74
C ILE A 87 15.33 9.57 5.23
N TYR A 88 14.47 10.25 4.49
CA TYR A 88 14.30 10.06 3.06
C TYR A 88 14.35 11.39 2.29
N PRO A 89 15.11 11.49 1.19
CA PRO A 89 15.28 12.76 0.48
C PRO A 89 13.97 13.39 0.00
N LEU A 90 13.76 14.68 0.28
CA LEU A 90 12.50 15.38 -0.01
C LEU A 90 12.06 15.25 -1.47
N GLY A 91 12.96 15.43 -2.43
CA GLY A 91 12.60 15.33 -3.85
C GLY A 91 12.15 13.93 -4.26
N LYS A 92 12.67 12.87 -3.60
CA LYS A 92 12.18 11.51 -3.78
C LYS A 92 10.86 11.28 -3.07
N THR A 93 10.69 11.84 -1.86
CA THR A 93 9.42 11.84 -1.13
C THR A 93 8.31 12.42 -2.00
N LEU A 94 8.47 13.63 -2.53
CA LEU A 94 7.47 14.28 -3.39
C LEU A 94 7.14 13.43 -4.63
N ALA A 95 8.16 12.90 -5.31
CA ALA A 95 7.98 12.05 -6.49
C ALA A 95 7.30 10.69 -6.19
N GLU A 96 7.40 10.19 -4.97
CA GLU A 96 6.73 8.94 -4.55
C GLU A 96 5.30 9.16 -4.06
N LEU A 97 5.02 10.31 -3.44
CA LEU A 97 3.73 10.60 -2.81
C LEU A 97 2.72 11.25 -3.78
N ILE A 98 3.18 12.04 -4.75
CA ILE A 98 2.32 12.82 -5.64
C ILE A 98 2.10 12.07 -6.97
N PRO A 99 0.85 11.84 -7.41
CA PRO A 99 0.55 11.15 -8.66
C PRO A 99 0.76 12.09 -9.85
N ALA A 100 2.02 12.37 -10.18
CA ALA A 100 2.39 13.35 -11.22
C ALA A 100 2.67 12.70 -12.60
N GLY A 101 2.58 11.37 -12.71
CA GLY A 101 2.97 10.66 -13.93
C GLY A 101 4.48 10.47 -14.07
N PRO A 102 4.93 9.86 -15.18
CA PRO A 102 6.34 9.61 -15.43
C PRO A 102 7.12 10.93 -15.54
N GLU A 103 8.29 10.97 -14.93
CA GLU A 103 9.16 12.14 -15.00
C GLU A 103 9.59 12.44 -16.44
N LYS A 104 9.55 13.72 -16.81
CA LYS A 104 10.24 14.19 -18.00
C LYS A 104 11.74 13.96 -17.78
N LYS A 105 12.32 13.08 -18.60
CA LYS A 105 13.73 12.73 -18.60
C LYS A 105 14.26 12.79 -20.01
N ASP A 106 15.50 13.26 -20.14
CA ASP A 106 16.27 13.09 -21.36
C ASP A 106 16.46 11.58 -21.61
N PHE A 107 15.99 11.10 -22.75
CA PHE A 107 16.40 9.81 -23.28
C PHE A 107 16.96 9.98 -24.69
N LEU A 108 17.84 9.05 -25.05
CA LEU A 108 18.42 9.01 -26.39
C LEU A 108 17.49 8.19 -27.27
N TRP A 109 16.92 8.85 -28.27
CA TRP A 109 16.20 8.24 -29.36
C TRP A 109 17.19 7.94 -30.48
N ILE A 110 17.22 6.70 -30.92
CA ILE A 110 18.08 6.25 -32.01
C ILE A 110 17.21 5.90 -33.21
N THR A 111 17.51 6.51 -34.35
CA THR A 111 16.82 6.27 -35.62
C THR A 111 17.83 5.75 -36.62
N PRO A 112 17.57 4.63 -37.32
CA PRO A 112 18.44 4.20 -38.40
C PRO A 112 18.42 5.24 -39.53
N LEU A 113 19.58 5.59 -40.05
CA LEU A 113 19.71 6.33 -41.30
C LEU A 113 19.92 5.30 -42.40
N ILE A 114 19.16 5.43 -43.49
CA ILE A 114 19.31 4.54 -44.65
C ILE A 114 20.62 4.93 -45.32
N SER A 115 21.63 4.07 -45.22
CA SER A 115 22.89 4.22 -45.94
C SER A 115 23.34 2.84 -46.43
N GLU A 116 23.47 2.69 -47.75
CA GLU A 116 24.14 1.57 -48.38
C GLU A 116 25.64 1.81 -48.24
N THR A 117 26.25 1.21 -47.22
CA THR A 117 27.68 1.31 -47.01
C THR A 117 28.21 -0.02 -46.51
N ASP A 118 29.23 -0.56 -47.20
CA ASP A 118 30.00 -1.77 -46.84
C ASP A 118 30.93 -1.49 -45.66
N LEU A 119 30.37 -1.10 -44.53
CA LEU A 119 31.11 -0.84 -43.29
C LEU A 119 31.22 -2.12 -42.46
N HIS A 120 32.45 -2.51 -42.11
CA HIS A 120 32.70 -3.58 -41.15
C HIS A 120 32.27 -3.16 -39.73
N LEU A 121 31.06 -3.57 -39.34
CA LEU A 121 30.50 -3.32 -38.02
C LEU A 121 30.97 -4.34 -36.99
N THR A 122 31.23 -3.89 -35.76
CA THR A 122 31.50 -4.78 -34.63
C THR A 122 30.25 -5.63 -34.29
N PRO A 123 30.40 -6.78 -33.60
CA PRO A 123 29.26 -7.61 -33.21
C PRO A 123 28.16 -6.85 -32.46
N ALA A 124 28.55 -5.95 -31.55
CA ALA A 124 27.60 -5.11 -30.80
C ALA A 124 26.86 -4.10 -31.70
N GLN A 125 27.51 -3.59 -32.74
CA GLN A 125 26.88 -2.69 -33.72
C GLN A 125 25.94 -3.45 -34.66
N ASN A 126 26.31 -4.67 -35.08
CA ASN A 126 25.44 -5.54 -35.87
C ASN A 126 24.17 -5.92 -35.11
N THR A 127 24.27 -6.28 -33.83
CA THR A 127 23.10 -6.53 -32.98
C THR A 127 22.22 -5.28 -32.86
N LEU A 128 22.82 -4.10 -32.70
CA LEU A 128 22.07 -2.84 -32.60
C LEU A 128 21.34 -2.52 -33.92
N MET A 129 22.02 -2.64 -35.07
CA MET A 129 21.46 -2.39 -36.40
C MET A 129 20.36 -3.39 -36.76
N ALA A 130 20.52 -4.68 -36.41
CA ALA A 130 19.48 -5.69 -36.62
C ALA A 130 18.17 -5.33 -35.87
N PHE A 131 18.28 -4.82 -34.65
CA PHE A 131 17.13 -4.30 -33.89
C PHE A 131 16.54 -3.03 -34.51
N LEU A 132 17.37 -2.11 -35.00
CA LEU A 132 16.89 -0.88 -35.63
C LEU A 132 16.20 -1.14 -36.97
N LYS A 133 16.61 -2.17 -37.72
CA LYS A 133 15.90 -2.61 -38.94
C LYS A 133 14.44 -3.01 -38.65
N GLN A 134 14.15 -3.57 -37.48
CA GLN A 134 12.78 -3.90 -37.04
C GLN A 134 11.99 -2.66 -36.56
N HIS A 135 12.66 -1.54 -36.30
CA HIS A 135 12.07 -0.30 -35.81
C HIS A 135 12.48 0.91 -36.68
N PRO A 136 12.00 0.99 -37.94
CA PRO A 136 12.43 2.02 -38.90
C PRO A 136 12.09 3.46 -38.47
N ARG A 137 11.11 3.65 -37.58
CA ARG A 137 10.79 4.98 -36.98
C ARG A 137 11.70 5.35 -35.79
N GLY A 138 12.71 4.54 -35.51
CA GLY A 138 13.58 4.66 -34.35
C GLY A 138 12.93 4.18 -33.05
N THR A 139 13.75 4.07 -32.00
CA THR A 139 13.32 3.63 -30.67
C THR A 139 14.23 4.19 -29.57
N THR A 140 13.92 3.91 -28.31
CA THR A 140 14.75 4.33 -27.17
C THR A 140 15.98 3.44 -27.02
N LEU A 141 17.14 4.05 -26.82
CA LEU A 141 18.40 3.33 -26.65
C LEU A 141 18.42 2.43 -25.40
N THR A 142 17.75 2.87 -24.32
CA THR A 142 17.55 2.09 -23.09
C THR A 142 16.63 0.89 -23.29
N GLY A 143 15.64 1.01 -24.17
CA GLY A 143 14.77 -0.10 -24.56
C GLY A 143 15.57 -1.19 -25.28
N ILE A 144 16.41 -0.79 -26.24
CA ILE A 144 17.28 -1.74 -26.95
C ILE A 144 18.23 -2.44 -25.98
N ALA A 145 18.95 -1.70 -25.13
CA ALA A 145 19.91 -2.30 -24.19
C ALA A 145 19.30 -3.34 -23.23
N LYS A 146 18.03 -3.17 -22.84
CA LYS A 146 17.31 -4.14 -21.99
C LYS A 146 16.93 -5.41 -22.74
N ILE A 147 16.51 -5.28 -24.00
CA ILE A 147 16.02 -6.41 -24.81
C ILE A 147 17.18 -7.18 -25.43
N SER A 148 18.24 -6.49 -25.86
CA SER A 148 19.40 -7.08 -26.53
C SER A 148 20.54 -7.49 -25.58
N GLY A 149 20.47 -7.14 -24.29
CA GLY A 149 21.51 -7.48 -23.31
C GLY A 149 22.85 -6.74 -23.52
N LEU A 150 22.90 -5.77 -24.43
CA LEU A 150 24.12 -5.03 -24.78
C LEU A 150 24.59 -4.14 -23.61
N LYS A 151 25.68 -4.54 -22.94
CA LYS A 151 26.29 -3.77 -21.82
C LYS A 151 26.80 -2.38 -22.25
N ASN A 152 27.19 -2.21 -23.52
CA ASN A 152 27.81 -0.98 -24.04
C ASN A 152 27.02 -0.34 -25.21
N ALA A 153 25.68 -0.43 -25.18
CA ALA A 153 24.81 0.09 -26.25
C ALA A 153 25.06 1.56 -26.61
N LEU A 154 25.40 2.41 -25.63
CA LEU A 154 25.70 3.83 -25.86
C LEU A 154 26.98 4.07 -26.66
N SER A 155 28.03 3.29 -26.40
CA SER A 155 29.29 3.41 -27.14
C SER A 155 29.11 2.96 -28.60
N ALA A 156 28.42 1.83 -28.80
CA ALA A 156 28.09 1.32 -30.14
C ALA A 156 27.24 2.32 -30.93
N ALA A 157 26.21 2.91 -30.31
CA ALA A 157 25.35 3.91 -30.92
C ALA A 157 26.09 5.19 -31.32
N LYS A 158 27.00 5.70 -30.46
CA LYS A 158 27.82 6.87 -30.79
C LYS A 158 28.77 6.62 -31.97
N LYS A 159 29.40 5.44 -32.03
CA LYS A 159 30.25 5.07 -33.16
C LYS A 159 29.45 4.93 -34.46
N LEU A 160 28.24 4.36 -34.39
CA LEU A 160 27.33 4.30 -35.54
C LEU A 160 26.85 5.69 -35.98
N GLN A 161 26.67 6.62 -35.03
CA GLN A 161 26.33 8.01 -35.35
C GLN A 161 27.50 8.71 -36.06
N GLN A 162 28.72 8.52 -35.59
CA GLN A 162 29.93 9.03 -36.26
C GLN A 162 30.11 8.45 -37.67
N ALA A 163 29.72 7.18 -37.86
CA ALA A 163 29.72 6.52 -39.16
C ALA A 163 28.52 6.89 -40.05
N GLY A 164 27.65 7.81 -39.62
CA GLY A 164 26.48 8.26 -40.41
C GLY A 164 25.33 7.26 -40.53
N LEU A 165 25.39 6.13 -39.83
CA LEU A 165 24.42 5.02 -39.96
C LEU A 165 23.18 5.18 -39.07
N VAL A 166 23.26 6.01 -38.03
CA VAL A 166 22.14 6.28 -37.11
C VAL A 166 22.13 7.74 -36.68
N SER A 167 20.94 8.29 -36.51
CA SER A 167 20.75 9.58 -35.81
C SER A 167 20.51 9.32 -34.33
N LEU A 168 21.20 10.07 -33.47
CA LEU A 168 20.93 10.13 -32.03
C LEU A 168 20.35 11.48 -31.66
N GLU A 169 19.07 11.48 -31.33
CA GLU A 169 18.35 12.66 -30.86
C GLU A 169 18.07 12.53 -29.37
N LYS A 170 18.22 13.63 -28.63
CA LYS A 170 17.67 13.72 -27.28
C LYS A 170 16.17 14.00 -27.40
N LYS A 171 15.34 13.03 -27.05
CA LYS A 171 13.88 13.22 -26.94
C LYS A 171 13.47 13.24 -25.48
N HIS A 172 12.34 13.90 -25.21
CA HIS A 172 11.77 14.03 -23.88
C HIS A 172 10.48 13.22 -23.81
N GLY A 173 10.24 12.58 -22.66
CA GLY A 173 8.93 11.99 -22.38
C GLY A 173 7.88 13.10 -22.24
N LYS A 174 6.66 12.89 -22.73
CA LYS A 174 5.57 13.82 -22.45
C LYS A 174 5.15 13.65 -20.99
N PRO A 175 5.13 14.72 -20.17
CA PRO A 175 4.56 14.64 -18.83
C PRO A 175 3.07 14.30 -18.94
N LEU A 176 2.52 13.75 -17.86
CA LEU A 176 1.09 13.57 -17.74
C LEU A 176 0.42 14.96 -17.70
N SER A 177 -0.56 15.18 -18.57
CA SER A 177 -1.26 16.45 -18.70
C SER A 177 -2.78 16.25 -18.67
N PRO A 178 -3.56 17.33 -18.46
CA PRO A 178 -5.01 17.29 -18.58
C PRO A 178 -5.43 16.78 -19.96
N GLN A 179 -6.50 15.97 -20.00
CA GLN A 179 -7.12 15.58 -21.26
C GLN A 179 -8.09 16.67 -21.70
N SER A 180 -8.06 17.04 -22.97
CA SER A 180 -9.07 17.91 -23.56
C SER A 180 -9.96 17.12 -24.50
N GLU A 181 -11.23 17.47 -24.54
CA GLU A 181 -12.20 17.00 -25.50
C GLU A 181 -12.72 18.18 -26.30
N LYS A 182 -13.04 17.92 -27.58
CA LYS A 182 -13.63 18.93 -28.45
C LYS A 182 -15.13 18.97 -28.17
N MET A 183 -15.60 20.10 -27.67
CA MET A 183 -17.02 20.40 -27.53
C MET A 183 -17.49 21.12 -28.78
N VAL A 184 -18.67 20.73 -29.22
CA VAL A 184 -19.33 21.29 -30.39
C VAL A 184 -20.51 22.11 -29.89
N ALA A 185 -20.47 23.41 -30.14
CA ALA A 185 -21.57 24.32 -29.88
C ALA A 185 -22.16 24.81 -31.20
N LEU A 186 -23.49 24.91 -31.26
CA LEU A 186 -24.20 25.42 -32.42
C LEU A 186 -24.21 26.96 -32.40
N ASP A 187 -23.95 27.58 -33.53
CA ASP A 187 -24.10 29.02 -33.71
C ASP A 187 -25.54 29.32 -34.16
N GLU A 188 -26.43 29.52 -33.18
CA GLU A 188 -27.87 29.69 -33.41
C GLU A 188 -28.22 30.86 -34.35
N GLN A 189 -27.33 31.86 -34.42
CA GLN A 189 -27.56 33.09 -35.19
C GLN A 189 -27.39 32.89 -36.70
N LYS A 190 -26.65 31.87 -37.14
CA LYS A 190 -26.37 31.61 -38.57
C LYS A 190 -27.28 30.56 -39.21
N LEU A 191 -28.20 29.99 -38.45
CA LEU A 191 -29.16 28.99 -38.94
C LEU A 191 -30.15 29.46 -40.00
N PRO A 192 -30.67 30.71 -39.97
CA PRO A 192 -31.67 31.14 -40.95
C PRO A 192 -31.15 31.16 -42.40
N ASP A 193 -29.85 31.36 -42.61
CA ASP A 193 -29.28 31.71 -43.92
C ASP A 193 -28.63 30.54 -44.67
N VAL A 194 -28.69 29.30 -44.14
CA VAL A 194 -27.91 28.17 -44.67
C VAL A 194 -28.80 27.00 -45.09
N LYS A 195 -28.71 26.60 -46.37
CA LYS A 195 -29.34 25.36 -46.86
C LYS A 195 -28.65 24.13 -46.25
N LEU A 196 -29.39 23.38 -45.43
CA LEU A 196 -28.96 22.14 -44.79
C LEU A 196 -29.48 20.92 -45.54
N THR A 197 -28.65 19.88 -45.66
CA THR A 197 -29.11 18.55 -46.13
C THR A 197 -29.91 17.85 -45.02
N GLY A 198 -30.73 16.84 -45.35
CA GLY A 198 -31.56 16.13 -44.36
C GLY A 198 -30.77 15.62 -43.14
N LYS A 199 -29.58 15.06 -43.35
CA LYS A 199 -28.69 14.61 -42.25
C LYS A 199 -28.08 15.77 -41.46
N GLN A 200 -27.82 16.92 -42.09
CA GLN A 200 -27.34 18.13 -41.40
C GLN A 200 -28.43 18.75 -40.52
N ARG A 201 -29.67 18.76 -41.01
CA ARG A 201 -30.83 19.27 -40.28
C ARG A 201 -31.14 18.44 -39.03
N MET A 202 -31.15 17.10 -39.15
CA MET A 202 -31.31 16.22 -37.99
C MET A 202 -30.24 16.45 -36.93
N LEU A 203 -28.98 16.65 -37.34
CA LEU A 203 -27.87 16.91 -36.43
C LEU A 203 -28.01 18.25 -35.70
N VAL A 204 -28.44 19.29 -36.43
CA VAL A 204 -28.74 20.61 -35.88
C VAL A 204 -29.89 20.55 -34.87
N GLU A 205 -31.01 19.91 -35.21
CA GLU A 205 -32.18 19.78 -34.32
C GLU A 205 -31.81 19.00 -33.04
N TRP A 206 -30.95 17.97 -33.19
CA TRP A 206 -30.41 17.22 -32.05
C TRP A 206 -29.52 18.09 -31.15
N MET A 207 -28.66 18.93 -31.74
CA MET A 207 -27.83 19.90 -30.99
C MET A 207 -28.66 20.99 -30.31
N GLN A 208 -29.73 21.49 -30.94
CA GLN A 208 -30.64 22.47 -30.31
C GLN A 208 -31.35 21.88 -29.08
N ALA A 209 -31.68 20.59 -29.11
CA ALA A 209 -32.32 19.92 -27.96
C ALA A 209 -31.37 19.63 -26.79
N LYS A 210 -30.07 19.38 -27.06
CA LYS A 210 -29.08 18.96 -26.05
C LYS A 210 -28.07 20.04 -25.63
N GLY A 211 -27.93 21.11 -26.40
CA GLY A 211 -26.93 22.15 -26.19
C GLY A 211 -25.51 21.72 -26.60
N SER A 212 -24.49 22.25 -25.89
CA SER A 212 -23.08 21.94 -26.16
C SER A 212 -22.74 20.50 -25.77
N VAL A 213 -22.18 19.75 -26.71
CA VAL A 213 -21.97 18.29 -26.60
C VAL A 213 -20.59 17.92 -27.11
N SER A 214 -20.03 16.81 -26.60
CA SER A 214 -18.73 16.34 -27.05
C SER A 214 -18.79 15.83 -28.50
N TRP A 215 -17.70 16.00 -29.26
CA TRP A 215 -17.59 15.50 -30.63
C TRP A 215 -17.84 13.98 -30.73
N GLY A 216 -17.45 13.21 -29.70
CA GLY A 216 -17.68 11.76 -29.64
C GLY A 216 -19.15 11.40 -29.39
N GLU A 217 -19.76 12.01 -28.37
CA GLU A 217 -21.18 11.79 -28.03
C GLU A 217 -22.10 12.22 -29.17
N LEU A 218 -21.73 13.28 -29.90
CA LEU A 218 -22.48 13.72 -31.06
C LEU A 218 -22.44 12.67 -32.18
N ILE A 219 -21.31 12.01 -32.43
CA ILE A 219 -21.22 10.95 -33.45
C ILE A 219 -22.03 9.71 -33.03
N GLU A 220 -21.86 9.24 -31.79
CA GLU A 220 -22.58 8.06 -31.27
C GLU A 220 -24.09 8.32 -31.15
N GLY A 221 -24.49 9.47 -30.63
CA GLY A 221 -25.88 9.81 -30.36
C GLY A 221 -26.69 10.24 -31.59
N SER A 222 -26.04 10.76 -32.63
CA SER A 222 -26.71 11.16 -33.88
C SER A 222 -26.64 10.10 -34.99
N GLY A 223 -25.72 9.13 -34.88
CA GLY A 223 -25.47 8.12 -35.92
C GLY A 223 -24.86 8.70 -37.21
N VAL A 224 -24.38 9.96 -37.17
CA VAL A 224 -23.84 10.66 -38.34
C VAL A 224 -22.31 10.54 -38.39
N THR A 225 -21.74 10.45 -39.60
CA THR A 225 -20.29 10.37 -39.79
C THR A 225 -19.57 11.71 -39.56
N GLY A 226 -18.29 11.66 -39.16
CA GLY A 226 -17.46 12.85 -38.93
C GLY A 226 -17.34 13.81 -40.13
N ALA A 227 -17.70 13.38 -41.34
CA ALA A 227 -17.71 14.21 -42.55
C ALA A 227 -18.85 15.25 -42.54
N VAL A 228 -20.03 14.91 -42.01
CA VAL A 228 -21.18 15.85 -41.93
C VAL A 228 -20.91 16.94 -40.89
N LEU A 229 -20.29 16.54 -39.78
CA LEU A 229 -19.75 17.42 -38.76
C LEU A 229 -18.74 18.42 -39.34
N LYS A 230 -17.77 17.94 -40.12
CA LYS A 230 -16.80 18.80 -40.79
C LYS A 230 -17.48 19.78 -41.77
N ALA A 231 -18.48 19.32 -42.52
CA ALA A 231 -19.24 20.19 -43.42
C ALA A 231 -20.05 21.29 -42.69
N LEU A 232 -20.55 21.03 -41.48
CA LEU A 232 -21.19 22.06 -40.64
C LEU A 232 -20.15 23.05 -40.07
N LEU A 233 -18.95 22.57 -39.74
CA LEU A 233 -17.83 23.40 -39.29
C LEU A 233 -17.36 24.33 -40.41
N ASP A 234 -17.20 23.81 -41.63
CA ASP A 234 -16.80 24.56 -42.82
C ASP A 234 -17.87 25.60 -43.22
N LYS A 235 -19.16 25.29 -42.96
CA LYS A 235 -20.29 26.24 -43.11
C LYS A 235 -20.37 27.27 -41.97
N GLY A 236 -19.51 27.19 -40.95
CA GLY A 236 -19.48 28.12 -39.82
C GLY A 236 -20.69 28.04 -38.88
N LEU A 237 -21.45 26.95 -38.94
CA LEU A 237 -22.66 26.73 -38.13
C LEU A 237 -22.37 26.10 -36.76
N ILE A 238 -21.18 25.51 -36.60
CA ILE A 238 -20.73 24.95 -35.33
C ILE A 238 -19.36 25.52 -34.98
N HIS A 239 -19.13 25.72 -33.70
CA HIS A 239 -17.84 26.14 -33.15
C HIS A 239 -17.24 25.04 -32.30
N LEU A 240 -15.91 24.88 -32.41
CA LEU A 240 -15.15 23.93 -31.61
C LEU A 240 -14.46 24.64 -30.47
N THR A 241 -14.94 24.39 -29.26
CA THR A 241 -14.24 24.78 -28.03
C THR A 241 -13.53 23.58 -27.45
N LYS A 242 -12.31 23.76 -26.93
CA LYS A 242 -11.66 22.72 -26.13
C LYS A 242 -12.14 22.84 -24.69
N GLN A 243 -12.73 21.78 -24.16
CA GLN A 243 -13.06 21.68 -22.75
C GLN A 243 -12.21 20.58 -22.10
N GLU A 244 -11.87 20.77 -20.84
CA GLU A 244 -11.19 19.74 -20.07
C GLU A 244 -12.11 18.53 -19.86
N LYS A 245 -11.63 17.33 -20.19
CA LYS A 245 -12.29 16.06 -19.91
C LYS A 245 -11.65 15.43 -18.67
N ILE A 246 -12.42 15.32 -17.58
CA ILE A 246 -11.97 14.68 -16.33
C ILE A 246 -12.13 13.18 -16.47
N ARG A 247 -11.03 12.44 -16.35
CA ARG A 247 -11.05 10.98 -16.28
C ARG A 247 -11.53 10.57 -14.89
N THR A 248 -12.59 9.77 -14.81
CA THR A 248 -13.19 9.31 -13.54
C THR A 248 -12.98 7.82 -13.32
N ALA A 249 -13.01 7.39 -12.05
CA ALA A 249 -13.11 5.99 -11.70
C ALA A 249 -14.58 5.54 -11.83
N SER A 250 -14.83 4.32 -12.30
CA SER A 250 -16.19 3.76 -12.28
C SER A 250 -16.59 3.43 -10.83
N PHE A 251 -17.83 3.78 -10.49
CA PHE A 251 -18.47 3.43 -9.22
C PHE A 251 -19.40 2.21 -9.37
N ASP A 252 -19.38 1.54 -10.53
CA ASP A 252 -20.35 0.50 -10.84
C ASP A 252 -20.02 -0.79 -10.10
N SER A 253 -20.90 -1.19 -9.18
CA SER A 253 -20.94 -2.54 -8.65
C SER A 253 -22.36 -3.08 -8.71
N HIS A 254 -22.50 -4.33 -9.14
CA HIS A 254 -23.77 -5.06 -9.17
C HIS A 254 -24.16 -5.63 -7.80
N ILE A 255 -23.36 -5.39 -6.76
CA ILE A 255 -23.51 -6.00 -5.43
C ILE A 255 -24.20 -5.00 -4.50
N GLY A 256 -25.49 -5.25 -4.23
CA GLY A 256 -26.26 -4.72 -3.10
C GLY A 256 -26.35 -3.19 -2.98
N ARG A 257 -27.35 -2.57 -3.62
CA ARG A 257 -27.77 -1.19 -3.29
C ARG A 257 -28.64 -1.20 -2.03
N HIS A 258 -28.05 -1.04 -0.85
CA HIS A 258 -28.83 -0.68 0.34
C HIS A 258 -28.97 0.85 0.37
N LYS A 259 -30.18 1.34 0.08
CA LYS A 259 -30.51 2.78 0.00
C LYS A 259 -30.93 3.41 1.32
N ASN A 260 -31.12 2.65 2.40
CA ASN A 260 -31.71 3.19 3.62
C ASN A 260 -30.62 3.59 4.62
N ALA A 261 -30.70 4.84 5.12
CA ALA A 261 -29.92 5.29 6.24
C ALA A 261 -30.26 4.43 7.47
N THR A 262 -29.26 3.80 8.06
CA THR A 262 -29.46 2.90 9.21
C THR A 262 -29.67 3.75 10.46
N VAL A 263 -30.69 3.43 11.26
CA VAL A 263 -30.88 4.05 12.57
C VAL A 263 -29.75 3.55 13.49
N LEU A 264 -29.07 4.47 14.16
CA LEU A 264 -28.06 4.12 15.15
C LEU A 264 -28.73 3.66 16.43
N ASN A 265 -28.18 2.64 17.08
CA ASN A 265 -28.58 2.26 18.44
C ASN A 265 -28.04 3.26 19.48
N ASP A 266 -28.50 3.16 20.73
CA ASP A 266 -28.14 4.10 21.81
C ASP A 266 -26.63 4.21 22.04
N ARG A 267 -25.91 3.09 21.97
CA ARG A 267 -24.44 3.05 22.15
C ARG A 267 -23.72 3.77 21.00
N GLN A 268 -24.19 3.58 19.77
CA GLN A 268 -23.66 4.27 18.60
C GLN A 268 -24.01 5.77 18.62
N ASN A 269 -25.21 6.13 19.08
CA ASN A 269 -25.60 7.53 19.26
C ASN A 269 -24.72 8.23 20.29
N ALA A 270 -24.48 7.64 21.46
CA ALA A 270 -23.59 8.20 22.48
C ALA A 270 -22.16 8.43 21.94
N ALA A 271 -21.61 7.45 21.21
CA ALA A 271 -20.31 7.60 20.56
C ALA A 271 -20.32 8.71 19.49
N MET A 272 -21.40 8.81 18.72
CA MET A 272 -21.55 9.83 17.67
C MET A 272 -21.72 11.25 18.25
N GLU A 273 -22.42 11.40 19.36
CA GLU A 273 -22.54 12.67 20.08
C GLU A 273 -21.18 13.16 20.57
N GLU A 274 -20.39 12.27 21.20
CA GLU A 274 -19.02 12.58 21.61
C GLU A 274 -18.16 13.03 20.43
N ILE A 275 -18.18 12.29 19.31
CA ILE A 275 -17.45 12.64 18.09
C ILE A 275 -17.90 14.01 17.55
N SER A 276 -19.21 14.27 17.54
CA SER A 276 -19.77 15.52 17.01
C SER A 276 -19.29 16.75 17.79
N ARG A 277 -19.20 16.66 19.13
CA ARG A 277 -18.66 17.76 19.97
C ARG A 277 -17.23 18.15 19.58
N TYR A 278 -16.41 17.19 19.16
CA TYR A 278 -15.04 17.47 18.71
C TYR A 278 -15.00 18.02 17.28
N LEU A 279 -15.84 17.50 16.40
CA LEU A 279 -15.96 17.98 15.01
C LEU A 279 -16.38 19.45 14.96
N GLU A 280 -17.32 19.88 15.80
CA GLU A 280 -17.80 21.26 15.87
C GLU A 280 -16.71 22.24 16.31
N LYS A 281 -15.84 21.82 17.24
CA LYS A 281 -14.79 22.67 17.82
C LYS A 281 -13.60 22.92 16.89
N ASN A 282 -13.42 22.14 15.82
CA ASN A 282 -12.27 22.24 14.91
C ASN A 282 -10.91 22.14 15.63
N ILE A 283 -10.81 21.24 16.60
CA ILE A 283 -9.59 21.00 17.37
C ILE A 283 -9.05 19.61 17.04
N PHE A 284 -7.73 19.51 16.88
CA PHE A 284 -7.07 18.22 16.73
C PHE A 284 -7.45 17.28 17.88
N THR A 285 -8.16 16.20 17.54
CA THR A 285 -8.61 15.21 18.51
C THR A 285 -8.42 13.82 17.92
N PRO A 286 -7.45 13.02 18.42
CA PRO A 286 -7.34 11.62 18.08
C PRO A 286 -8.29 10.78 18.92
N ILE A 287 -9.07 9.92 18.26
CA ILE A 287 -10.10 9.07 18.85
C ILE A 287 -9.80 7.63 18.47
N LEU A 288 -9.79 6.72 19.45
CA LEU A 288 -9.86 5.28 19.22
C LEU A 288 -11.33 4.85 19.34
N LEU A 289 -11.94 4.42 18.24
CA LEU A 289 -13.24 3.76 18.24
C LEU A 289 -13.05 2.24 18.29
N HIS A 290 -13.06 1.70 19.51
CA HIS A 290 -12.88 0.29 19.79
C HIS A 290 -14.22 -0.43 19.84
N GLY A 291 -14.54 -1.21 18.81
CA GLY A 291 -15.81 -1.91 18.73
C GLY A 291 -15.69 -3.28 18.11
N VAL A 292 -16.29 -4.29 18.74
CA VAL A 292 -16.24 -5.69 18.27
C VAL A 292 -16.70 -5.83 16.82
N THR A 293 -16.28 -6.88 16.14
CA THR A 293 -16.66 -7.10 14.74
C THR A 293 -18.17 -7.25 14.63
N GLY A 294 -18.83 -6.37 13.84
CA GLY A 294 -20.30 -6.30 13.76
C GLY A 294 -20.98 -5.29 14.68
N SER A 295 -20.22 -4.47 15.43
CA SER A 295 -20.74 -3.36 16.27
C SER A 295 -21.26 -2.14 15.49
N GLY A 296 -21.08 -2.12 14.16
CA GLY A 296 -21.57 -1.02 13.31
C GLY A 296 -20.69 0.23 13.23
N LYS A 297 -19.38 0.13 13.53
CA LYS A 297 -18.41 1.24 13.41
C LYS A 297 -18.53 2.01 12.09
N THR A 298 -18.72 1.30 10.97
CA THR A 298 -18.87 1.91 9.64
C THR A 298 -20.01 2.92 9.59
N GLU A 299 -21.13 2.68 10.27
CA GLU A 299 -22.25 3.62 10.25
C GLU A 299 -21.95 4.92 11.01
N ILE A 300 -21.18 4.83 12.12
CA ILE A 300 -20.66 5.99 12.84
C ILE A 300 -19.72 6.80 11.93
N TYR A 301 -18.83 6.14 11.20
CA TYR A 301 -17.93 6.82 10.25
C TYR A 301 -18.71 7.58 9.18
N LEU A 302 -19.73 6.95 8.58
CA LEU A 302 -20.53 7.56 7.52
C LEU A 302 -21.33 8.76 8.06
N LYS A 303 -21.90 8.68 9.27
CA LYS A 303 -22.55 9.84 9.91
C LYS A 303 -21.56 10.96 10.26
N ALA A 304 -20.36 10.62 10.72
CA ALA A 304 -19.32 11.61 11.00
C ALA A 304 -18.86 12.34 9.73
N ILE A 305 -18.70 11.62 8.62
CA ILE A 305 -18.41 12.21 7.30
C ILE A 305 -19.56 13.11 6.87
N GLU A 306 -20.80 12.67 7.01
CA GLU A 306 -21.99 13.46 6.66
C GLU A 306 -22.05 14.80 7.41
N ASN A 307 -21.84 14.81 8.72
CA ASN A 307 -21.77 16.03 9.53
C ASN A 307 -20.67 16.98 9.01
N VAL A 308 -19.48 16.45 8.73
CA VAL A 308 -18.36 17.26 8.20
C VAL A 308 -18.67 17.87 6.84
N LEU A 309 -19.23 17.09 5.92
CA LEU A 309 -19.56 17.57 4.57
C LEU A 309 -20.69 18.62 4.60
N GLN A 310 -21.69 18.45 5.47
CA GLN A 310 -22.78 19.40 5.65
C GLN A 310 -22.30 20.74 6.21
N THR A 311 -21.26 20.74 7.05
CA THR A 311 -20.65 21.96 7.61
C THR A 311 -19.58 22.58 6.69
N GLY A 312 -19.47 22.13 5.43
CA GLY A 312 -18.53 22.65 4.44
C GLY A 312 -17.08 22.17 4.60
N GLY A 313 -16.84 21.18 5.46
CA GLY A 313 -15.55 20.51 5.64
C GLY A 313 -15.25 19.47 4.57
N SER A 314 -14.02 18.98 4.59
CA SER A 314 -13.64 17.78 3.84
C SER A 314 -13.21 16.64 4.77
N ALA A 315 -13.33 15.41 4.28
CA ALA A 315 -13.03 14.20 5.03
C ALA A 315 -12.19 13.21 4.20
N MET A 316 -11.34 12.45 4.90
CA MET A 316 -10.65 11.28 4.36
C MET A 316 -11.16 10.02 5.03
N TYR A 317 -11.46 9.00 4.23
CA TYR A 317 -11.77 7.66 4.70
C TYR A 317 -10.71 6.68 4.18
N LEU A 318 -9.75 6.38 5.04
CA LEU A 318 -8.68 5.43 4.78
C LEU A 318 -9.14 4.03 5.18
N VAL A 319 -8.97 3.09 4.26
CA VAL A 319 -9.24 1.66 4.46
C VAL A 319 -8.05 0.82 4.03
N PRO A 320 -7.87 -0.38 4.57
CA PRO A 320 -6.86 -1.32 4.07
C PRO A 320 -7.02 -1.61 2.58
N GLU A 321 -5.94 -1.96 1.89
CA GLU A 321 -5.95 -2.21 0.43
C GLU A 321 -6.97 -3.28 0.02
N ILE A 322 -7.13 -4.31 0.85
CA ILE A 322 -8.08 -5.40 0.61
C ILE A 322 -9.50 -5.10 1.11
N ALA A 323 -9.71 -4.02 1.86
CA ALA A 323 -11.01 -3.61 2.37
C ALA A 323 -11.72 -2.58 1.47
N LEU A 324 -11.02 -2.01 0.49
CA LEU A 324 -11.61 -1.13 -0.53
C LEU A 324 -12.40 -1.95 -1.56
N THR A 325 -13.47 -2.58 -1.10
CA THR A 325 -14.30 -3.47 -1.90
C THR A 325 -15.31 -2.66 -2.73
N PRO A 326 -15.78 -3.19 -3.87
CA PRO A 326 -16.88 -2.57 -4.61
C PRO A 326 -18.15 -2.38 -3.77
N GLN A 327 -18.35 -3.18 -2.73
CA GLN A 327 -19.44 -3.05 -1.77
C GLN A 327 -19.29 -1.78 -0.91
N LEU A 328 -18.10 -1.53 -0.37
CA LEU A 328 -17.81 -0.30 0.38
C LEU A 328 -17.97 0.94 -0.52
N ILE A 329 -17.41 0.89 -1.72
CA ILE A 329 -17.52 1.97 -2.71
C ILE A 329 -18.99 2.27 -3.03
N SER A 330 -19.79 1.23 -3.30
CA SER A 330 -21.22 1.37 -3.58
C SER A 330 -21.99 1.94 -2.40
N ARG A 331 -21.70 1.50 -1.17
CA ARG A 331 -22.33 2.03 0.05
C ARG A 331 -22.04 3.52 0.23
N VAL A 332 -20.80 3.95 0.00
CA VAL A 332 -20.43 5.37 0.11
C VAL A 332 -21.04 6.19 -1.04
N ALA A 333 -20.93 5.71 -2.29
CA ALA A 333 -21.50 6.36 -3.47
C ALA A 333 -23.03 6.37 -3.52
N GLY A 334 -23.70 5.58 -2.67
CA GLY A 334 -25.14 5.60 -2.46
C GLY A 334 -25.58 6.63 -1.41
N ARG A 335 -24.68 7.09 -0.53
CA ARG A 335 -24.97 8.03 0.56
C ARG A 335 -24.53 9.47 0.26
N PHE A 336 -23.46 9.63 -0.52
CA PHE A 336 -22.90 10.95 -0.82
C PHE A 336 -22.92 11.23 -2.32
N ASP A 337 -22.84 12.51 -2.66
CA ASP A 337 -22.75 12.99 -4.04
C ASP A 337 -21.49 12.45 -4.74
N ARG A 338 -21.69 11.67 -5.80
CA ARG A 338 -20.62 11.00 -6.55
C ARG A 338 -19.63 11.96 -7.18
N GLU A 339 -20.06 13.17 -7.53
CA GLU A 339 -19.18 14.17 -8.14
C GLU A 339 -18.19 14.77 -7.14
N ARG A 340 -18.48 14.67 -5.84
CA ARG A 340 -17.67 15.21 -4.75
C ARG A 340 -16.81 14.16 -4.05
N ILE A 341 -16.70 12.96 -4.63
CA ILE A 341 -15.96 11.81 -4.11
C ILE A 341 -14.78 11.44 -5.01
N ALA A 342 -13.60 11.25 -4.43
CA ALA A 342 -12.46 10.61 -5.09
C ALA A 342 -12.17 9.23 -4.50
N ILE A 343 -11.78 8.30 -5.36
CA ILE A 343 -11.33 6.95 -4.99
C ILE A 343 -9.87 6.80 -5.38
N LEU A 344 -8.98 6.73 -4.38
CA LEU A 344 -7.53 6.69 -4.60
C LEU A 344 -6.91 5.38 -4.10
N HIS A 345 -6.50 4.51 -5.02
CA HIS A 345 -5.72 3.31 -4.73
C HIS A 345 -4.80 2.90 -5.89
N SER A 346 -3.92 1.93 -5.64
CA SER A 346 -2.91 1.40 -6.56
C SER A 346 -3.50 0.85 -7.88
N GLY A 347 -4.73 0.34 -7.84
CA GLY A 347 -5.43 -0.23 -8.99
C GLY A 347 -6.05 0.80 -9.95
N ILE A 348 -6.11 2.08 -9.58
CA ILE A 348 -6.60 3.15 -10.44
C ILE A 348 -5.47 3.64 -11.35
N ALA A 349 -5.79 3.80 -12.64
CA ALA A 349 -4.87 4.32 -13.64
C ALA A 349 -4.28 5.66 -13.18
N GLU A 350 -2.98 5.86 -13.39
CA GLU A 350 -2.27 7.06 -12.94
C GLU A 350 -2.86 8.35 -13.52
N SER A 351 -3.35 8.29 -14.76
CA SER A 351 -4.10 9.37 -15.41
C SER A 351 -5.38 9.79 -14.67
N VAL A 352 -6.14 8.83 -14.17
CA VAL A 352 -7.36 9.07 -13.38
C VAL A 352 -7.00 9.63 -12.01
N ARG A 353 -5.97 9.07 -11.35
CA ARG A 353 -5.48 9.59 -10.06
C ARG A 353 -5.02 11.04 -10.17
N TYR A 354 -4.31 11.40 -11.24
CA TYR A 354 -3.88 12.77 -11.50
C TYR A 354 -5.05 13.74 -11.66
N ASP A 355 -6.08 13.36 -12.42
CA ASP A 355 -7.26 14.22 -12.59
C ASP A 355 -8.04 14.38 -11.28
N GLN A 356 -8.28 13.28 -10.55
CA GLN A 356 -8.93 13.35 -9.23
C GLN A 356 -8.12 14.19 -8.25
N TRP A 357 -6.79 14.04 -8.24
CA TRP A 357 -5.88 14.85 -7.41
C TRP A 357 -6.02 16.34 -7.68
N ARG A 358 -6.14 16.73 -8.96
CA ARG A 358 -6.38 18.11 -9.36
C ARG A 358 -7.77 18.61 -8.95
N GLN A 359 -8.81 17.78 -9.09
CA GLN A 359 -10.15 18.13 -8.61
C GLN A 359 -10.21 18.30 -7.09
N ILE A 360 -9.47 17.48 -6.33
CA ILE A 360 -9.30 17.60 -4.89
C ILE A 360 -8.65 18.95 -4.55
N ARG A 361 -7.51 19.27 -5.17
CA ARG A 361 -6.81 20.54 -4.95
C ARG A 361 -7.68 21.76 -5.31
N ARG A 362 -8.47 21.66 -6.37
CA ARG A 362 -9.42 22.71 -6.80
C ARG A 362 -10.60 22.89 -5.84
N GLY A 363 -10.75 22.03 -4.83
CA GLY A 363 -11.85 22.09 -3.88
C GLY A 363 -13.18 21.62 -4.44
N ARG A 364 -13.20 20.85 -5.54
CA ARG A 364 -14.44 20.26 -6.08
C ARG A 364 -14.79 18.93 -5.40
N ILE A 365 -13.79 18.20 -4.94
CA ILE A 365 -13.93 16.94 -4.22
C ILE A 365 -13.67 17.19 -2.73
N HIS A 366 -14.58 16.71 -1.88
CA HIS A 366 -14.53 16.92 -0.42
C HIS A 366 -14.46 15.61 0.36
N LEU A 367 -14.71 14.47 -0.28
CA LEU A 367 -14.54 13.15 0.33
C LEU A 367 -13.51 12.35 -0.48
N VAL A 368 -12.42 11.98 0.17
CA VAL A 368 -11.41 11.07 -0.40
C VAL A 368 -11.53 9.73 0.29
N ILE A 369 -11.78 8.68 -0.49
CA ILE A 369 -11.78 7.29 -0.02
C ILE A 369 -10.58 6.61 -0.64
N GLY A 370 -9.83 5.83 0.13
CA GLY A 370 -8.76 5.08 -0.46
C GLY A 370 -7.87 4.35 0.52
N THR A 371 -6.76 3.87 -0.01
CA THR A 371 -5.76 3.13 0.76
C THR A 371 -4.70 4.07 1.30
N ARG A 372 -3.57 3.54 1.80
CA ARG A 372 -2.46 4.31 2.35
C ARG A 372 -2.02 5.55 1.53
N SER A 373 -2.06 5.49 0.20
CA SER A 373 -1.64 6.61 -0.66
C SER A 373 -2.64 7.76 -0.70
N ALA A 374 -3.90 7.52 -0.37
CA ALA A 374 -4.94 8.55 -0.36
C ALA A 374 -4.69 9.63 0.69
N LEU A 375 -3.95 9.29 1.75
CA LEU A 375 -3.56 10.21 2.83
C LEU A 375 -2.86 11.48 2.32
N PHE A 376 -2.15 11.40 1.20
CA PHE A 376 -1.36 12.51 0.69
C PHE A 376 -2.19 13.51 -0.11
N ALA A 377 -3.47 13.22 -0.39
CA ALA A 377 -4.35 14.07 -1.17
C ALA A 377 -4.46 15.50 -0.56
N PRO A 378 -4.41 16.55 -1.41
CA PRO A 378 -4.39 17.94 -0.98
C PRO A 378 -5.80 18.47 -0.73
N LEU A 379 -6.51 17.86 0.24
CA LEU A 379 -7.85 18.30 0.62
C LEU A 379 -7.79 19.66 1.33
N THR A 380 -8.60 20.61 0.85
CA THR A 380 -8.81 21.90 1.51
C THR A 380 -9.84 21.74 2.64
N ASN A 381 -9.67 22.49 3.73
CA ASN A 381 -10.56 22.44 4.91
C ASN A 381 -10.77 21.01 5.48
N LEU A 382 -9.68 20.24 5.60
CA LEU A 382 -9.71 18.87 6.13
C LEU A 382 -10.10 18.89 7.61
N ARG A 383 -11.26 18.33 7.93
CA ARG A 383 -11.83 18.30 9.29
C ARG A 383 -11.87 16.91 9.92
N LEU A 384 -11.85 15.86 9.11
CA LEU A 384 -11.93 14.48 9.58
C LEU A 384 -11.04 13.54 8.77
N ILE A 385 -10.30 12.68 9.47
CA ILE A 385 -9.62 11.53 8.90
C ILE A 385 -10.10 10.28 9.63
N ILE A 386 -10.64 9.31 8.91
CA ILE A 386 -10.98 7.99 9.45
C ILE A 386 -9.93 7.00 8.96
N VAL A 387 -9.41 6.19 9.88
CA VAL A 387 -8.53 5.06 9.60
C VAL A 387 -9.26 3.80 10.04
N ASP A 388 -9.90 3.11 9.11
CA ASP A 388 -10.60 1.85 9.42
C ASP A 388 -9.61 0.70 9.59
N GLU A 389 -9.96 -0.27 10.43
CA GLU A 389 -9.11 -1.42 10.75
C GLU A 389 -7.66 -0.97 11.03
N GLU A 390 -7.45 0.03 11.90
CA GLU A 390 -6.15 0.72 12.08
C GLU A 390 -4.97 -0.22 12.43
N HIS A 391 -5.26 -1.41 12.94
CA HIS A 391 -4.30 -2.46 13.25
C HIS A 391 -3.70 -3.13 12.00
N ASP A 392 -4.26 -2.87 10.81
CA ASP A 392 -3.88 -3.53 9.57
C ASP A 392 -2.48 -3.13 9.09
N THR A 393 -1.61 -4.12 8.88
CA THR A 393 -0.22 -3.90 8.45
C THR A 393 -0.10 -3.31 7.05
N SER A 394 -1.15 -3.33 6.22
CA SER A 394 -1.12 -2.73 4.87
C SER A 394 -0.98 -1.21 4.90
N TYR A 395 -1.23 -0.56 6.04
CA TYR A 395 -0.94 0.87 6.23
C TYR A 395 0.56 1.18 6.28
N LYS A 396 1.42 0.22 6.61
CA LYS A 396 2.87 0.36 6.49
C LYS A 396 3.31 0.14 5.04
N GLN A 397 4.12 1.05 4.52
CA GLN A 397 4.87 0.84 3.29
C GLN A 397 6.29 0.39 3.63
N ASP A 398 6.74 -0.71 3.00
CA ASP A 398 8.03 -1.34 3.30
C ASP A 398 9.08 -1.22 2.18
N ASP A 399 8.71 -0.62 1.04
CA ASP A 399 9.62 -0.34 -0.09
C ASP A 399 9.79 1.17 -0.29
N ARG A 400 11.05 1.58 -0.51
CA ARG A 400 11.48 2.97 -0.70
C ARG A 400 11.21 3.87 0.52
N LEU A 401 10.25 4.78 0.45
CA LEU A 401 9.81 5.57 1.59
C LEU A 401 8.99 4.69 2.55
N CYS A 402 9.60 4.29 3.66
CA CYS A 402 9.04 3.34 4.61
C CYS A 402 8.09 4.01 5.65
N TYR A 403 6.98 4.58 5.21
CA TYR A 403 6.04 5.29 6.09
C TYR A 403 4.90 4.41 6.61
N ASN A 404 4.27 4.81 7.73
CA ASN A 404 3.01 4.23 8.21
C ASN A 404 1.86 5.24 8.04
N ALA A 405 0.85 4.90 7.24
CA ALA A 405 -0.27 5.79 6.96
C ALA A 405 -1.16 6.04 8.18
N ARG A 406 -1.30 5.09 9.11
CA ARG A 406 -2.04 5.30 10.37
C ARG A 406 -1.40 6.42 11.19
N ASP A 407 -0.09 6.32 11.41
CA ASP A 407 0.63 7.29 12.24
C ASP A 407 0.69 8.66 11.53
N LEU A 408 0.89 8.66 10.21
CA LEU A 408 0.85 9.87 9.40
C LEU A 408 -0.54 10.52 9.34
N ALA A 409 -1.63 9.76 9.45
CA ALA A 409 -2.98 10.32 9.54
C ALA A 409 -3.12 11.18 10.80
N VAL A 410 -2.56 10.74 11.92
CA VAL A 410 -2.56 11.52 13.18
C VAL A 410 -1.73 12.79 13.04
N VAL A 411 -0.56 12.70 12.39
CA VAL A 411 0.29 13.87 12.12
C VAL A 411 -0.43 14.86 11.20
N LYS A 412 -1.04 14.38 10.10
CA LYS A 412 -1.80 15.22 9.17
C LYS A 412 -3.00 15.87 9.84
N ALA A 413 -3.74 15.13 10.66
CA ALA A 413 -4.84 15.65 11.45
C ALA A 413 -4.38 16.75 12.41
N LYS A 414 -3.26 16.54 13.11
CA LYS A 414 -2.65 17.56 13.98
C LYS A 414 -2.27 18.82 13.23
N MET A 415 -1.65 18.69 12.05
CA MET A 415 -1.28 19.83 11.20
C MET A 415 -2.49 20.56 10.60
N SER A 416 -3.65 19.90 10.53
CA SER A 416 -4.88 20.43 9.95
C SER A 416 -5.93 20.82 11.01
N SER A 417 -5.60 20.69 12.30
CA SER A 417 -6.57 20.81 13.42
C SER A 417 -7.82 19.94 13.25
N ALA A 418 -7.67 18.76 12.64
CA ALA A 418 -8.75 17.84 12.31
C ALA A 418 -8.95 16.76 13.37
N VAL A 419 -10.15 16.19 13.41
CA VAL A 419 -10.40 14.97 14.17
C VAL A 419 -9.85 13.77 13.40
N VAL A 420 -9.22 12.82 14.11
CA VAL A 420 -8.82 11.54 13.53
C VAL A 420 -9.46 10.39 14.30
N ILE A 421 -10.18 9.52 13.59
CA ILE A 421 -10.84 8.34 14.16
C ILE A 421 -10.06 7.11 13.71
N ALA A 422 -9.37 6.46 14.65
CA ALA A 422 -8.74 5.16 14.45
C ALA A 422 -9.74 4.08 14.89
N GLY A 423 -10.25 3.33 13.92
CA GLY A 423 -11.30 2.35 14.12
C GLY A 423 -10.77 0.93 14.17
N SER A 424 -11.17 0.14 15.17
CA SER A 424 -10.75 -1.27 15.23
C SER A 424 -11.64 -2.14 16.10
N ALA A 425 -11.76 -3.42 15.75
CA ALA A 425 -12.23 -4.44 16.69
C ALA A 425 -11.12 -5.02 17.56
N THR A 426 -9.87 -4.94 17.08
CA THR A 426 -8.68 -5.44 17.76
C THR A 426 -7.58 -4.40 17.61
N PRO A 427 -7.62 -3.30 18.39
CA PRO A 427 -6.69 -2.20 18.24
C PRO A 427 -5.23 -2.67 18.28
N SER A 428 -4.33 -1.95 17.62
CA SER A 428 -2.90 -2.17 17.81
C SER A 428 -2.52 -1.85 19.25
N ILE A 429 -1.52 -2.56 19.78
CA ILE A 429 -1.01 -2.32 21.15
C ILE A 429 -0.57 -0.85 21.30
N HIS A 430 -0.06 -0.25 20.22
CA HIS A 430 0.30 1.17 20.16
C HIS A 430 -0.89 2.10 20.33
N THR A 431 -1.93 1.94 19.52
CA THR A 431 -3.12 2.80 19.54
C THR A 431 -3.86 2.64 20.86
N TYR A 432 -3.99 1.42 21.38
CA TYR A 432 -4.61 1.19 22.69
C TYR A 432 -3.77 1.77 23.83
N PHE A 433 -2.44 1.65 23.79
CA PHE A 433 -1.56 2.30 24.77
C PHE A 433 -1.72 3.84 24.76
N ASN A 434 -1.82 4.46 23.59
CA ASN A 434 -2.08 5.89 23.50
C ASN A 434 -3.45 6.28 24.07
N ALA A 435 -4.47 5.43 23.90
CA ALA A 435 -5.78 5.62 24.52
C ALA A 435 -5.73 5.47 26.05
N GLN A 436 -5.06 4.43 26.56
CA GLN A 436 -4.89 4.22 28.01
C GLN A 436 -4.06 5.33 28.68
N THR A 437 -3.13 5.95 27.95
CA THR A 437 -2.34 7.09 28.42
C THR A 437 -2.98 8.44 28.10
N GLN A 438 -4.27 8.47 27.74
CA GLN A 438 -5.07 9.67 27.44
C GLN A 438 -4.52 10.56 26.32
N LYS A 439 -3.62 10.03 25.48
CA LYS A 439 -3.22 10.71 24.23
C LYS A 439 -4.32 10.63 23.18
N TYR A 440 -5.13 9.57 23.22
CA TYR A 440 -6.29 9.36 22.36
C TYR A 440 -7.53 9.31 23.24
N HIS A 441 -8.62 9.90 22.77
CA HIS A 441 -9.93 9.73 23.37
C HIS A 441 -10.45 8.32 23.08
N TYR A 442 -10.94 7.60 24.09
CA TYR A 442 -11.33 6.20 23.96
C TYR A 442 -12.85 6.07 23.93
N LEU A 443 -13.39 5.51 22.85
CA LEU A 443 -14.81 5.21 22.69
C LEU A 443 -14.99 3.70 22.48
N GLU A 444 -15.83 3.05 23.28
CA GLU A 444 -16.04 1.61 23.26
C GLU A 444 -17.44 1.22 22.77
N LEU A 445 -17.51 0.22 21.89
CA LEU A 445 -18.74 -0.43 21.42
C LEU A 445 -18.67 -1.94 21.72
N PRO A 446 -19.10 -2.38 22.92
CA PRO A 446 -18.81 -3.73 23.41
C PRO A 446 -19.65 -4.83 22.75
N GLY A 447 -20.80 -4.50 22.16
CA GLY A 447 -21.75 -5.47 21.58
C GLY A 447 -21.84 -5.41 20.06
N ARG A 448 -22.30 -6.53 19.46
CA ARG A 448 -22.73 -6.56 18.06
C ARG A 448 -24.08 -5.84 17.91
N ILE A 449 -24.40 -5.43 16.68
CA ILE A 449 -25.76 -4.98 16.35
C ILE A 449 -26.75 -6.11 16.69
N ASP A 450 -27.90 -5.74 17.27
CA ASP A 450 -28.95 -6.64 17.74
C ASP A 450 -28.51 -7.68 18.79
N ASP A 451 -27.43 -7.40 19.53
CA ASP A 451 -26.86 -8.27 20.60
C ASP A 451 -26.62 -9.72 20.16
N LYS A 452 -26.33 -9.93 18.87
CA LYS A 452 -25.98 -11.26 18.34
C LYS A 452 -24.79 -11.87 19.09
N PRO A 453 -24.83 -13.18 19.42
CA PRO A 453 -23.74 -13.83 20.14
C PRO A 453 -22.45 -13.85 19.32
N MET A 454 -21.31 -13.87 20.04
CA MET A 454 -20.01 -14.15 19.45
C MET A 454 -19.89 -15.64 19.09
N PRO A 455 -19.15 -15.99 18.04
CA PRO A 455 -18.97 -17.37 17.64
C PRO A 455 -18.15 -18.14 18.66
N VAL A 456 -18.47 -19.42 18.82
CA VAL A 456 -17.78 -20.34 19.73
C VAL A 456 -16.43 -20.71 19.13
N VAL A 457 -15.36 -20.51 19.91
CA VAL A 457 -14.00 -20.82 19.49
C VAL A 457 -13.48 -22.05 20.23
N GLU A 458 -13.11 -23.07 19.48
CA GLU A 458 -12.47 -24.29 19.95
C GLU A 458 -10.99 -24.28 19.58
N ILE A 459 -10.12 -24.56 20.56
CA ILE A 459 -8.69 -24.74 20.32
C ILE A 459 -8.38 -26.24 20.38
N VAL A 460 -7.82 -26.78 19.30
CA VAL A 460 -7.45 -28.19 19.15
C VAL A 460 -5.94 -28.33 19.26
N ASP A 461 -5.50 -29.17 20.21
CA ASP A 461 -4.09 -29.52 20.38
C ASP A 461 -3.66 -30.59 19.35
N MET A 462 -2.79 -30.18 18.42
CA MET A 462 -2.27 -31.05 17.37
C MET A 462 -1.29 -32.11 17.89
N LYS A 463 -0.73 -31.96 19.09
CA LYS A 463 0.10 -33.00 19.72
C LYS A 463 -0.72 -34.26 20.01
N LEU A 464 -1.96 -34.09 20.48
CA LEU A 464 -2.87 -35.20 20.76
C LEU A 464 -3.28 -35.92 19.45
N GLN A 465 -3.51 -35.16 18.39
CA GLN A 465 -3.81 -35.70 17.06
C GLN A 465 -2.63 -36.50 16.50
N GLN A 466 -1.40 -35.99 16.68
CA GLN A 466 -0.18 -36.70 16.28
C GLN A 466 0.01 -38.01 17.05
N ALA A 467 -0.22 -38.01 18.36
CA ALA A 467 -0.11 -39.22 19.18
C ALA A 467 -1.08 -40.31 18.70
N LYS A 468 -2.29 -39.94 18.29
CA LYS A 468 -3.31 -40.85 17.76
C LYS A 468 -2.98 -41.37 16.35
N ALA A 469 -2.51 -40.51 15.44
CA ALA A 469 -2.29 -40.85 14.04
C ALA A 469 -0.86 -41.34 13.71
N GLY A 470 0.07 -41.29 14.67
CA GLY A 470 1.50 -41.61 14.50
C GLY A 470 2.30 -40.57 13.70
N LYS A 471 1.62 -39.68 12.98
CA LYS A 471 2.16 -38.54 12.21
C LYS A 471 1.33 -37.29 12.48
N VAL A 472 1.91 -36.12 12.26
CA VAL A 472 1.16 -34.86 12.33
C VAL A 472 0.18 -34.76 11.16
N PRO A 473 -1.14 -34.76 11.38
CA PRO A 473 -2.10 -34.52 10.31
C PRO A 473 -2.17 -33.02 9.97
N VAL A 474 -2.65 -32.70 8.76
CA VAL A 474 -2.90 -31.29 8.35
C VAL A 474 -4.21 -30.77 8.94
N LEU A 475 -5.19 -31.65 9.11
CA LEU A 475 -6.51 -31.36 9.67
C LEU A 475 -6.72 -32.26 10.88
N SER A 476 -7.25 -31.71 11.97
CA SER A 476 -7.69 -32.48 13.13
C SER A 476 -9.00 -33.21 12.85
N ASP A 477 -9.24 -34.30 13.59
CA ASP A 477 -10.49 -35.06 13.51
C ASP A 477 -11.72 -34.15 13.74
N SER A 478 -11.64 -33.26 14.74
CA SER A 478 -12.69 -32.27 15.05
C SER A 478 -12.98 -31.34 13.86
N LEU A 479 -11.95 -30.85 13.16
CA LEU A 479 -12.18 -30.00 12.00
C LEU A 479 -12.79 -30.78 10.83
N ILE A 480 -12.33 -32.01 10.58
CA ILE A 480 -12.89 -32.86 9.50
C ILE A 480 -14.38 -33.11 9.73
N GLU A 481 -14.76 -33.52 10.95
CA GLU A 481 -16.15 -33.77 11.32
C GLU A 481 -17.03 -32.52 11.14
N GLN A 482 -16.54 -31.36 11.57
CA GLN A 482 -17.32 -30.13 11.47
C GLN A 482 -17.43 -29.63 10.02
N ILE A 483 -16.41 -29.84 9.18
CA ILE A 483 -16.51 -29.55 7.74
C ILE A 483 -17.59 -30.41 7.11
N ASP A 484 -17.60 -31.72 7.37
CA ASP A 484 -18.61 -32.65 6.84
C ASP A 484 -20.03 -32.22 7.22
N ASN A 485 -20.26 -31.93 8.51
CA ASN A 485 -21.55 -31.45 9.00
C ASN A 485 -21.98 -30.14 8.33
N THR A 486 -21.05 -29.19 8.17
CA THR A 486 -21.34 -27.88 7.56
C THR A 486 -21.75 -28.03 6.10
N VAL A 487 -20.98 -28.82 5.33
CA VAL A 487 -21.25 -29.05 3.90
C VAL A 487 -22.56 -29.82 3.71
N ARG A 488 -22.86 -30.82 4.56
CA ARG A 488 -24.15 -31.54 4.54
C ARG A 488 -25.35 -30.64 4.81
N ASN A 489 -25.18 -29.64 5.69
CA ASN A 489 -26.20 -28.63 5.97
C ASN A 489 -26.34 -27.59 4.84
N LYS A 490 -25.59 -27.72 3.74
CA LYS A 490 -25.53 -26.76 2.62
C LYS A 490 -25.07 -25.36 3.05
N GLU A 491 -24.25 -25.33 4.10
CA GLU A 491 -23.56 -24.14 4.58
C GLU A 491 -22.11 -24.14 4.08
N GLN A 492 -21.39 -23.03 4.27
CA GLN A 492 -20.06 -22.83 3.70
C GLN A 492 -18.97 -22.81 4.77
N VAL A 493 -17.79 -23.30 4.39
CA VAL A 493 -16.60 -23.39 5.24
C VAL A 493 -15.53 -22.42 4.76
N LEU A 494 -14.89 -21.73 5.71
CA LEU A 494 -13.69 -20.94 5.47
C LEU A 494 -12.47 -21.58 6.14
N LEU A 495 -11.44 -21.94 5.36
CA LEU A 495 -10.17 -22.46 5.87
C LEU A 495 -9.05 -21.43 5.71
N PHE A 496 -8.47 -21.02 6.84
CA PHE A 496 -7.48 -19.94 6.92
C PHE A 496 -6.06 -20.46 7.19
N LEU A 497 -5.10 -19.92 6.43
CA LEU A 497 -3.65 -20.11 6.60
C LEU A 497 -2.92 -18.75 6.54
N ASN A 498 -2.05 -18.45 7.52
CA ASN A 498 -1.43 -17.12 7.65
C ASN A 498 -0.30 -16.80 6.63
N LYS A 499 0.01 -17.63 5.63
CA LYS A 499 0.96 -17.25 4.56
C LYS A 499 0.99 -18.22 3.37
N ARG A 500 1.55 -17.72 2.27
CA ARG A 500 1.89 -18.43 1.02
C ARG A 500 3.00 -19.49 1.15
N GLY A 501 3.99 -19.28 2.03
CA GLY A 501 5.29 -19.97 1.97
C GLY A 501 5.53 -21.04 3.04
N PHE A 502 6.46 -21.97 2.75
CA PHE A 502 7.01 -22.98 3.65
C PHE A 502 7.99 -22.36 4.67
N ASP A 503 7.61 -21.27 5.35
CA ASP A 503 8.43 -20.75 6.45
C ASP A 503 8.36 -21.75 7.59
N THR A 504 9.34 -22.66 7.60
CA THR A 504 9.39 -23.72 8.59
C THR A 504 9.95 -23.17 9.89
N PHE A 505 9.25 -23.44 10.98
CA PHE A 505 9.76 -23.28 12.32
C PHE A 505 10.11 -24.64 12.90
N LEU A 506 11.00 -24.63 13.89
CA LEU A 506 11.36 -25.83 14.62
C LEU A 506 10.42 -26.07 15.78
N VAL A 507 9.78 -27.23 15.75
CA VAL A 507 8.89 -27.70 16.80
C VAL A 507 9.25 -29.13 17.16
N CYS A 508 9.25 -29.46 18.44
CA CYS A 508 9.36 -30.85 18.84
C CYS A 508 8.04 -31.58 18.60
N ALA A 509 8.10 -32.73 17.93
CA ALA A 509 6.98 -33.62 17.68
C ALA A 509 6.29 -34.12 18.97
N ASP A 510 7.06 -34.34 20.04
CA ASP A 510 6.52 -35.02 21.22
C ASP A 510 6.03 -34.03 22.28
N CYS A 511 6.80 -32.96 22.55
CA CYS A 511 6.46 -31.94 23.56
C CYS A 511 5.75 -30.71 22.97
N GLY A 512 5.80 -30.48 21.65
CA GLY A 512 5.37 -29.23 21.00
C GLY A 512 6.24 -28.02 21.28
N TYR A 513 7.37 -28.19 22.00
CA TYR A 513 8.27 -27.10 22.32
C TYR A 513 8.74 -26.40 21.04
N SER A 514 8.48 -25.09 20.98
CA SER A 514 8.99 -24.23 19.93
C SER A 514 10.38 -23.72 20.29
N PHE A 515 11.34 -23.93 19.40
CA PHE A 515 12.73 -23.52 19.63
C PHE A 515 12.88 -22.02 19.42
N ARG A 516 13.05 -21.28 20.52
CA ARG A 516 13.26 -19.83 20.54
C ARG A 516 14.72 -19.47 20.82
N CYS A 517 15.14 -18.32 20.32
CA CYS A 517 16.45 -17.74 20.59
C CYS A 517 16.51 -17.21 22.03
N PRO A 518 17.55 -17.55 22.82
CA PRO A 518 17.69 -17.06 24.20
C PRO A 518 17.90 -15.54 24.28
N ASN A 519 18.44 -14.91 23.23
CA ASN A 519 18.75 -13.48 23.22
C ASN A 519 17.59 -12.61 22.72
N CYS A 520 16.63 -13.18 22.00
CA CYS A 520 15.62 -12.40 21.26
C CYS A 520 14.18 -12.92 21.41
N ALA A 521 13.98 -14.08 22.03
CA ALA A 521 12.70 -14.78 22.16
C ALA A 521 11.97 -15.08 20.83
N VAL A 522 12.65 -14.92 19.67
CA VAL A 522 12.15 -15.26 18.32
C VAL A 522 12.46 -16.71 17.94
N SER A 523 11.67 -17.31 17.05
CA SER A 523 11.86 -18.71 16.64
C SER A 523 13.13 -18.93 15.81
N LEU A 524 13.81 -20.04 16.08
CA LEU A 524 15.01 -20.48 15.37
C LEU A 524 14.63 -21.21 14.07
N LYS A 525 15.47 -21.07 13.04
CA LYS A 525 15.31 -21.76 11.75
C LYS A 525 16.44 -22.75 11.53
N ASN A 526 16.13 -23.86 10.87
CA ASN A 526 17.11 -24.86 10.44
C ASN A 526 17.60 -24.55 9.02
N HIS A 527 18.92 -24.45 8.88
CA HIS A 527 19.62 -24.29 7.61
C HIS A 527 20.25 -25.62 7.22
N LEU A 528 19.44 -26.46 6.55
CA LEU A 528 19.84 -27.83 6.17
C LEU A 528 21.15 -27.88 5.36
N ALA A 529 21.38 -26.89 4.49
CA ALA A 529 22.60 -26.82 3.67
C ALA A 529 23.87 -26.54 4.48
N GLU A 530 23.74 -25.88 5.64
CA GLU A 530 24.84 -25.49 6.52
C GLU A 530 24.92 -26.39 7.76
N GLY A 531 23.92 -27.25 7.98
CA GLY A 531 23.83 -28.13 9.16
C GLY A 531 23.56 -27.41 10.48
N ILE A 532 23.17 -26.13 10.44
CA ILE A 532 23.04 -25.29 11.64
C ILE A 532 21.60 -24.86 11.92
N VAL A 533 21.31 -24.61 13.19
CA VAL A 533 20.11 -23.89 13.65
C VAL A 533 20.50 -22.45 13.98
N LYS A 534 19.84 -21.47 13.36
CA LYS A 534 20.26 -20.07 13.42
C LYS A 534 19.11 -19.12 13.76
N CYS A 535 19.41 -18.15 14.60
CA CYS A 535 18.61 -16.95 14.81
C CYS A 535 19.03 -15.87 13.83
N HIS A 536 18.10 -15.38 13.01
CA HIS A 536 18.37 -14.30 12.06
C HIS A 536 18.39 -12.88 12.67
N TYR A 537 18.25 -12.77 14.00
CA TYR A 537 18.14 -11.47 14.70
C TYR A 537 19.44 -11.07 15.34
N CYS A 538 19.98 -11.95 16.18
CA CYS A 538 21.23 -11.74 16.90
C CYS A 538 22.36 -12.63 16.41
N ASP A 539 22.15 -13.38 15.31
CA ASP A 539 23.13 -14.31 14.74
C ASP A 539 23.47 -15.51 15.67
N TYR A 540 22.68 -15.73 16.72
CA TYR A 540 22.82 -16.89 17.61
C TYR A 540 22.69 -18.19 16.82
N THR A 541 23.69 -19.06 16.93
CA THR A 541 23.83 -20.24 16.07
C THR A 541 24.15 -21.50 16.89
N ILE A 542 23.57 -22.63 16.52
CA ILE A 542 23.80 -23.96 17.10
C ILE A 542 24.21 -24.92 15.97
N GLN A 543 25.25 -25.74 16.18
CA GLN A 543 25.85 -26.60 15.14
C GLN A 543 25.07 -27.87 14.79
N SER A 544 24.00 -28.19 15.50
CA SER A 544 23.18 -29.38 15.24
C SER A 544 21.77 -29.19 15.75
N MET A 545 20.85 -30.07 15.32
CA MET A 545 19.48 -30.06 15.80
C MET A 545 19.45 -30.36 17.31
N PRO A 546 19.01 -29.41 18.15
CA PRO A 546 19.02 -29.60 19.59
C PRO A 546 17.96 -30.63 20.01
N LEU A 547 18.24 -31.39 21.08
CA LEU A 547 17.19 -32.15 21.79
C LEU A 547 16.15 -31.17 22.35
N CYS A 548 14.86 -31.56 22.44
CA CYS A 548 13.83 -30.73 23.09
C CYS A 548 14.32 -30.39 24.51
N PRO A 549 14.53 -29.12 24.88
CA PRO A 549 14.99 -28.79 26.23
C PRO A 549 13.93 -29.16 27.28
N SER A 550 12.66 -29.24 26.87
CA SER A 550 11.53 -29.60 27.73
C SER A 550 11.35 -31.11 27.93
N CYS A 551 11.52 -31.96 26.91
CA CYS A 551 11.27 -33.42 27.02
C CYS A 551 12.43 -34.31 26.57
N LYS A 552 13.56 -33.71 26.15
CA LYS A 552 14.76 -34.38 25.63
C LYS A 552 14.57 -35.22 24.36
N SER A 553 13.41 -35.17 23.72
CA SER A 553 13.17 -35.82 22.41
C SER A 553 14.10 -35.30 21.32
N SER A 554 14.52 -36.20 20.42
CA SER A 554 15.25 -35.91 19.19
C SER A 554 14.35 -35.67 17.98
N ARG A 555 13.03 -35.87 18.10
CA ARG A 555 12.06 -35.72 17.00
C ARG A 555 11.71 -34.25 16.77
N ILE A 556 12.65 -33.50 16.20
CA ILE A 556 12.45 -32.09 15.88
C ILE A 556 12.00 -31.95 14.43
N LEU A 557 10.85 -31.31 14.22
CA LEU A 557 10.22 -31.15 12.94
C LEU A 557 10.39 -29.72 12.44
N SER A 558 10.58 -29.61 11.13
CA SER A 558 10.50 -28.36 10.37
C SER A 558 9.05 -28.26 9.87
N TYR A 559 8.20 -27.52 10.58
CA TYR A 559 6.75 -27.50 10.31
C TYR A 559 6.32 -26.24 9.53
N GLY A 560 5.52 -26.44 8.47
CA GLY A 560 4.89 -25.39 7.68
C GLY A 560 4.00 -25.99 6.57
N THR A 561 2.77 -25.51 6.43
CA THR A 561 1.79 -26.00 5.44
C THR A 561 1.36 -24.85 4.52
N GLY A 562 1.55 -25.03 3.20
CA GLY A 562 1.07 -24.08 2.19
C GLY A 562 -0.36 -24.34 1.74
N THR A 563 -1.01 -23.33 1.14
CA THR A 563 -2.41 -23.38 0.68
C THR A 563 -2.67 -24.51 -0.33
N GLN A 564 -1.72 -24.78 -1.24
CA GLN A 564 -1.82 -25.88 -2.22
C GLN A 564 -1.81 -27.27 -1.57
N LYS A 565 -1.04 -27.45 -0.49
CA LYS A 565 -1.00 -28.73 0.23
C LYS A 565 -2.31 -28.95 0.97
N LEU A 566 -2.85 -27.90 1.57
CA LEU A 566 -4.15 -27.94 2.23
C LEU A 566 -5.28 -28.28 1.25
N GLU A 567 -5.34 -27.62 0.10
CA GLU A 567 -6.32 -27.90 -0.96
C GLU A 567 -6.35 -29.38 -1.36
N LYS A 568 -5.17 -29.98 -1.61
CA LYS A 568 -5.06 -31.41 -1.91
C LYS A 568 -5.51 -32.31 -0.77
N GLU A 569 -5.29 -31.93 0.48
CA GLU A 569 -5.75 -32.73 1.62
C GLU A 569 -7.27 -32.61 1.80
N VAL A 570 -7.84 -31.41 1.67
CA VAL A 570 -9.30 -31.21 1.76
C VAL A 570 -10.01 -31.96 0.63
N GLN A 571 -9.50 -31.92 -0.61
CA GLN A 571 -10.07 -32.65 -1.74
C GLN A 571 -10.09 -34.17 -1.53
N LYS A 572 -9.13 -34.73 -0.76
CA LYS A 572 -9.13 -36.16 -0.43
C LYS A 572 -10.24 -36.54 0.55
N PHE A 573 -10.51 -35.69 1.54
CA PHE A 573 -11.57 -35.94 2.53
C PHE A 573 -12.96 -35.61 1.99
N PHE A 574 -13.07 -34.61 1.10
CA PHE A 574 -14.34 -34.10 0.59
C PHE A 574 -14.33 -34.04 -0.96
N PRO A 575 -14.37 -35.19 -1.65
CA PRO A 575 -14.25 -35.24 -3.11
C PRO A 575 -15.40 -34.55 -3.85
N ASP A 576 -16.59 -34.53 -3.26
CA ASP A 576 -17.81 -33.98 -3.85
C ASP A 576 -18.02 -32.48 -3.54
N ALA A 577 -17.21 -31.91 -2.65
CA ALA A 577 -17.33 -30.49 -2.28
C ALA A 577 -16.71 -29.59 -3.35
N ARG A 578 -17.34 -28.43 -3.60
CA ARG A 578 -16.81 -27.41 -4.51
C ARG A 578 -15.79 -26.56 -3.76
N ILE A 579 -14.51 -26.84 -3.99
CA ILE A 579 -13.38 -26.21 -3.30
C ILE A 579 -12.77 -25.15 -4.22
N ASP A 580 -12.49 -23.96 -3.68
CA ASP A 580 -11.71 -22.94 -4.36
C ASP A 580 -10.66 -22.33 -3.43
N ARG A 581 -9.64 -21.68 -4.02
CA ARG A 581 -8.52 -21.08 -3.30
C ARG A 581 -8.41 -19.60 -3.63
N MET A 582 -8.28 -18.78 -2.59
CA MET A 582 -8.06 -17.34 -2.69
C MET A 582 -6.76 -16.92 -2.01
N ASP A 583 -5.72 -16.78 -2.83
CA ASP A 583 -4.44 -16.17 -2.46
C ASP A 583 -3.82 -15.39 -3.62
N SER A 584 -2.66 -14.77 -3.36
CA SER A 584 -1.98 -13.89 -4.31
C SER A 584 -1.71 -14.51 -5.68
N ASP A 585 -1.56 -15.83 -5.76
CA ASP A 585 -1.25 -16.51 -7.03
C ASP A 585 -2.52 -16.69 -7.87
N THR A 586 -3.66 -16.98 -7.22
CA THR A 586 -4.98 -17.07 -7.88
C THR A 586 -5.57 -15.71 -8.26
N THR A 587 -5.23 -14.64 -7.53
CA THR A 587 -5.83 -13.31 -7.71
C THR A 587 -5.01 -12.35 -8.58
N THR A 588 -4.03 -12.84 -9.34
CA THR A 588 -3.11 -11.99 -10.14
C THR A 588 -3.80 -11.27 -11.31
N ARG A 589 -4.87 -11.85 -11.88
CA ARG A 589 -5.61 -11.25 -13.00
C ARG A 589 -6.67 -10.27 -12.48
N LYS A 590 -6.81 -9.11 -13.12
CA LYS A 590 -7.84 -8.11 -12.78
C LYS A 590 -9.24 -8.77 -12.80
N GLY A 591 -10.00 -8.60 -11.72
CA GLY A 591 -11.36 -9.16 -11.56
C GLY A 591 -11.45 -10.63 -11.12
N SER A 592 -10.33 -11.35 -10.96
CA SER A 592 -10.34 -12.74 -10.48
C SER A 592 -10.86 -12.87 -9.05
N GLN A 593 -10.43 -11.97 -8.15
CA GLN A 593 -10.94 -11.89 -6.78
C GLN A 593 -12.46 -11.68 -6.75
N GLU A 594 -12.99 -10.75 -7.54
CA GLU A 594 -14.43 -10.48 -7.59
C GLU A 594 -15.23 -11.70 -8.03
N LYS A 595 -14.71 -12.48 -8.99
CA LYS A 595 -15.35 -13.72 -9.44
C LYS A 595 -15.45 -14.77 -8.31
N ILE A 596 -14.36 -15.00 -7.57
CA ILE A 596 -14.36 -15.97 -6.46
C ILE A 596 -15.35 -15.53 -5.38
N LEU A 597 -15.35 -14.24 -5.02
CA LEU A 597 -16.26 -13.71 -4.00
C LEU A 597 -17.73 -13.76 -4.45
N GLN A 598 -18.00 -13.53 -5.74
CA GLN A 598 -19.35 -13.71 -6.31
C GLN A 598 -19.79 -15.17 -6.33
N ALA A 599 -18.89 -16.08 -6.68
CA ALA A 599 -19.15 -17.52 -6.63
C ALA A 599 -19.43 -17.98 -5.19
N LEU A 600 -18.69 -17.44 -4.21
CA LEU A 600 -18.94 -17.70 -2.79
C LEU A 600 -20.33 -17.19 -2.37
N ASP A 601 -20.68 -15.95 -2.71
CA ASP A 601 -21.99 -15.35 -2.37
C ASP A 601 -23.16 -16.12 -3.01
N LYS A 602 -22.99 -16.57 -4.26
CA LYS A 602 -23.95 -17.42 -4.98
C LYS A 602 -24.00 -18.87 -4.51
N ARG A 603 -23.17 -19.25 -3.53
CA ARG A 603 -23.01 -20.64 -3.06
C ARG A 603 -22.62 -21.61 -4.17
N GLU A 604 -21.75 -21.17 -5.08
CA GLU A 604 -21.06 -21.99 -6.07
C GLU A 604 -19.79 -22.64 -5.49
N ILE A 605 -19.36 -22.19 -4.30
CA ILE A 605 -18.21 -22.70 -3.53
C ILE A 605 -18.71 -23.18 -2.17
N ASP A 606 -18.33 -24.39 -1.76
CA ASP A 606 -18.66 -24.95 -0.44
C ASP A 606 -17.54 -24.71 0.57
N ILE A 607 -16.28 -24.83 0.13
CA ILE A 607 -15.09 -24.65 0.97
C ILE A 607 -14.15 -23.66 0.29
N LEU A 608 -13.91 -22.53 0.96
CA LEU A 608 -12.93 -21.55 0.50
C LEU A 608 -11.65 -21.64 1.34
N ILE A 609 -10.54 -21.89 0.67
CA ILE A 609 -9.21 -21.93 1.29
C ILE A 609 -8.48 -20.62 1.00
N GLY A 610 -7.88 -19.99 2.01
CA GLY A 610 -6.91 -18.96 1.70
C GLY A 610 -6.29 -18.25 2.87
N THR A 611 -5.77 -17.07 2.54
CA THR A 611 -4.91 -16.29 3.44
C THR A 611 -5.64 -15.05 3.96
N GLN A 612 -4.89 -14.05 4.45
CA GLN A 612 -5.43 -12.80 4.99
C GLN A 612 -6.39 -12.06 4.05
N MET A 613 -6.38 -12.36 2.75
CA MET A 613 -7.29 -11.75 1.78
C MET A 613 -8.77 -12.11 2.01
N ILE A 614 -9.08 -13.25 2.63
CA ILE A 614 -10.47 -13.66 2.84
C ILE A 614 -11.09 -13.02 4.10
N THR A 615 -10.25 -12.48 5.00
CA THR A 615 -10.68 -12.09 6.35
C THR A 615 -11.19 -10.65 6.45
N LYS A 616 -11.09 -9.85 5.38
CA LYS A 616 -11.35 -8.39 5.42
C LYS A 616 -12.38 -7.95 4.38
N GLY A 617 -13.19 -6.95 4.72
CA GLY A 617 -14.02 -6.21 3.76
C GLY A 617 -15.28 -6.89 3.20
N HIS A 618 -15.52 -8.17 3.49
CA HIS A 618 -16.67 -8.93 2.95
C HIS A 618 -17.51 -9.58 4.05
N ASP A 619 -18.83 -9.54 3.90
CA ASP A 619 -19.79 -10.19 4.80
C ASP A 619 -20.41 -11.38 4.06
N PHE A 620 -20.24 -12.60 4.59
CA PHE A 620 -20.74 -13.83 3.99
C PHE A 620 -21.68 -14.53 4.98
N PRO A 621 -23.00 -14.38 4.82
CA PRO A 621 -23.97 -14.83 5.82
C PRO A 621 -24.03 -16.35 5.97
N PHE A 622 -23.58 -17.11 4.97
CA PHE A 622 -23.62 -18.58 4.95
C PHE A 622 -22.33 -19.25 5.40
N ILE A 623 -21.30 -18.48 5.81
CA ILE A 623 -20.12 -19.04 6.46
C ILE A 623 -20.44 -19.30 7.92
N THR A 624 -20.62 -20.58 8.27
CA THR A 624 -20.95 -21.03 9.63
C THR A 624 -19.78 -21.74 10.31
N LEU A 625 -18.79 -22.23 9.54
CA LEU A 625 -17.56 -22.81 10.07
C LEU A 625 -16.31 -22.08 9.58
N VAL A 626 -15.41 -21.77 10.50
CA VAL A 626 -14.10 -21.20 10.20
C VAL A 626 -12.98 -22.05 10.82
N GLY A 627 -12.11 -22.61 9.98
CA GLY A 627 -10.96 -23.41 10.41
C GLY A 627 -9.64 -22.65 10.28
N VAL A 628 -8.97 -22.37 11.39
CA VAL A 628 -7.57 -21.89 11.40
C VAL A 628 -6.65 -23.11 11.41
N VAL A 629 -6.04 -23.39 10.26
CA VAL A 629 -5.29 -24.65 10.04
C VAL A 629 -3.97 -24.71 10.79
N SER A 630 -3.32 -23.56 11.01
CA SER A 630 -2.13 -23.50 11.85
C SER A 630 -1.95 -22.09 12.43
N ALA A 631 -2.23 -21.94 13.72
CA ALA A 631 -1.93 -20.71 14.47
C ALA A 631 -0.42 -20.57 14.78
N ASP A 632 0.32 -21.68 14.80
CA ASP A 632 1.76 -21.66 15.12
C ASP A 632 2.59 -20.90 14.08
N THR A 633 2.14 -20.87 12.83
CA THR A 633 2.86 -20.16 11.76
C THR A 633 2.95 -18.65 12.05
N SER A 634 1.88 -18.04 12.56
CA SER A 634 1.87 -16.63 12.98
C SER A 634 2.62 -16.43 14.30
N LEU A 635 2.46 -17.33 15.27
CA LEU A 635 3.09 -17.23 16.60
C LEU A 635 4.61 -17.33 16.56
N ASN A 636 5.13 -18.16 15.65
CA ASN A 636 6.56 -18.41 15.48
C ASN A 636 7.18 -17.55 14.38
N MET A 637 6.45 -16.58 13.85
CA MET A 637 7.05 -15.54 13.04
C MET A 637 8.08 -14.83 13.91
N PRO A 638 9.32 -14.62 13.42
CA PRO A 638 10.35 -14.07 14.27
C PRO A 638 10.16 -12.54 14.34
N ASP A 639 9.10 -12.08 14.97
CA ASP A 639 8.73 -10.67 15.04
C ASP A 639 8.15 -10.46 16.43
N PHE A 640 8.54 -9.38 17.12
CA PHE A 640 8.03 -9.13 18.47
C PHE A 640 6.50 -8.86 18.48
N ARG A 641 5.91 -8.59 17.30
CA ARG A 641 4.46 -8.44 17.12
C ARG A 641 3.76 -9.74 16.74
N ALA A 642 4.43 -10.90 16.76
CA ALA A 642 3.85 -12.18 16.35
C ALA A 642 2.60 -12.55 17.15
N ALA A 643 2.63 -12.39 18.47
CA ALA A 643 1.49 -12.65 19.35
C ALA A 643 0.31 -11.70 19.08
N GLU A 644 0.59 -10.39 18.98
CA GLU A 644 -0.38 -9.35 18.62
C GLU A 644 -1.06 -9.64 17.28
N ARG A 645 -0.27 -9.92 16.23
CA ARG A 645 -0.82 -10.29 14.92
C ARG A 645 -1.63 -11.56 14.97
N THR A 646 -1.18 -12.57 15.70
CA THR A 646 -1.92 -13.83 15.84
C THR A 646 -3.28 -13.58 16.47
N PHE A 647 -3.33 -12.84 17.58
CA PHE A 647 -4.58 -12.48 18.25
C PHE A 647 -5.52 -11.74 17.31
N GLN A 648 -5.02 -10.70 16.63
CA GLN A 648 -5.80 -9.88 15.69
C GLN A 648 -6.38 -10.72 14.54
N LEU A 649 -5.54 -11.53 13.91
CA LEU A 649 -5.94 -12.39 12.79
C LEU A 649 -7.01 -13.39 13.21
N ILE A 650 -6.79 -14.11 14.32
CA ILE A 650 -7.73 -15.12 14.81
C ILE A 650 -9.06 -14.49 15.19
N THR A 651 -9.05 -13.37 15.92
CA THR A 651 -10.27 -12.67 16.32
C THR A 651 -11.04 -12.12 15.11
N GLN A 652 -10.33 -11.62 14.10
CA GLN A 652 -10.94 -11.13 12.85
C GLN A 652 -11.57 -12.28 12.06
N VAL A 653 -10.84 -13.40 11.92
CA VAL A 653 -11.30 -14.64 11.28
C VAL A 653 -12.53 -15.19 12.01
N ALA A 654 -12.48 -15.24 13.34
CA ALA A 654 -13.60 -15.66 14.16
C ALA A 654 -14.83 -14.76 13.95
N GLY A 655 -14.64 -13.45 13.88
CA GLY A 655 -15.70 -12.47 13.61
C GLY A 655 -16.38 -12.54 12.24
N ARG A 656 -15.98 -13.46 11.35
CA ARG A 656 -16.63 -13.72 10.06
C ARG A 656 -17.70 -14.80 10.13
N GLY A 657 -17.60 -15.74 11.08
CA GLY A 657 -18.60 -16.79 11.27
C GLY A 657 -19.86 -16.26 11.95
N GLY A 658 -21.02 -16.74 11.51
CA GLY A 658 -22.29 -16.57 12.21
C GLY A 658 -22.90 -15.16 12.15
N ARG A 659 -22.80 -14.51 10.98
CA ARG A 659 -23.44 -13.20 10.74
C ARG A 659 -24.89 -13.31 10.27
N GLY A 660 -25.27 -14.48 9.76
CA GLY A 660 -26.64 -14.86 9.48
C GLY A 660 -27.46 -15.15 10.75
N SER A 661 -28.42 -16.07 10.66
CA SER A 661 -29.24 -16.54 11.77
C SER A 661 -28.60 -17.67 12.58
N ALA A 662 -27.63 -18.39 12.00
CA ALA A 662 -26.95 -19.51 12.65
C ALA A 662 -25.71 -19.03 13.44
N PRO A 663 -25.45 -19.55 14.66
CA PRO A 663 -24.23 -19.26 15.40
C PRO A 663 -23.02 -19.87 14.67
N GLY A 664 -21.99 -19.05 14.45
CA GLY A 664 -20.76 -19.51 13.81
C GLY A 664 -19.87 -20.30 14.77
N ARG A 665 -19.14 -21.28 14.25
CA ARG A 665 -18.12 -22.05 14.97
C ARG A 665 -16.74 -21.79 14.38
N VAL A 666 -15.74 -21.72 15.25
CA VAL A 666 -14.34 -21.50 14.87
C VAL A 666 -13.48 -22.58 15.50
N ILE A 667 -12.65 -23.24 14.69
CA ILE A 667 -11.74 -24.28 15.17
C ILE A 667 -10.32 -23.84 14.86
N ILE A 668 -9.49 -23.76 15.90
CA ILE A 668 -8.09 -23.35 15.81
C ILE A 668 -7.20 -24.54 16.10
N GLN A 669 -6.39 -24.93 15.12
CA GLN A 669 -5.40 -25.99 15.30
C GLN A 669 -4.03 -25.40 15.67
N THR A 670 -3.43 -25.94 16.73
CA THR A 670 -2.11 -25.51 17.19
C THR A 670 -1.35 -26.58 17.97
N PHE A 671 -0.02 -26.47 18.00
CA PHE A 671 0.83 -27.22 18.93
C PHE A 671 1.00 -26.54 20.29
N ASN A 672 0.58 -25.27 20.41
CA ASN A 672 0.75 -24.44 21.59
C ASN A 672 -0.61 -23.94 22.12
N PRO A 673 -1.55 -24.84 22.51
CA PRO A 673 -2.90 -24.45 22.91
C PRO A 673 -2.94 -23.48 24.09
N ASP A 674 -1.97 -23.57 25.01
CA ASP A 674 -1.89 -22.74 26.22
C ASP A 674 -1.33 -21.33 25.96
N HIS A 675 -0.88 -21.03 24.73
CA HIS A 675 -0.31 -19.73 24.41
C HIS A 675 -1.33 -18.61 24.69
N TYR A 676 -0.93 -17.61 25.47
CA TYR A 676 -1.84 -16.55 25.95
C TYR A 676 -2.64 -15.86 24.84
N ALA A 677 -1.99 -15.56 23.71
CA ALA A 677 -2.66 -14.97 22.55
C ALA A 677 -3.85 -15.81 22.03
N LEU A 678 -3.76 -17.15 22.11
CA LEU A 678 -4.84 -18.05 21.69
C LEU A 678 -5.93 -18.14 22.76
N ARG A 679 -5.56 -18.30 24.03
CA ARG A 679 -6.53 -18.35 25.15
C ARG A 679 -7.39 -17.10 25.24
N HIS A 680 -6.79 -15.92 25.06
CA HIS A 680 -7.55 -14.66 25.05
C HIS A 680 -8.38 -14.50 23.77
N ALA A 681 -7.87 -14.97 22.61
CA ALA A 681 -8.64 -14.95 21.36
C ALA A 681 -9.87 -15.87 21.42
N GLN A 682 -9.78 -16.99 22.16
CA GLN A 682 -10.90 -17.91 22.37
C GLN A 682 -12.12 -17.22 23.00
N ASN A 683 -11.86 -16.34 23.98
CA ASN A 683 -12.88 -15.60 24.72
C ASN A 683 -13.15 -14.20 24.15
N HIS A 684 -12.54 -13.85 23.02
CA HIS A 684 -12.58 -12.50 22.43
C HIS A 684 -12.14 -11.39 23.40
N ASP A 685 -11.26 -11.69 24.36
CA ASP A 685 -10.86 -10.79 25.44
C ASP A 685 -9.58 -10.01 25.09
N TYR A 686 -9.76 -8.92 24.34
CA TYR A 686 -8.65 -8.03 23.99
C TYR A 686 -8.02 -7.37 25.21
N LYS A 687 -8.80 -7.00 26.24
CA LYS A 687 -8.29 -6.25 27.40
C LYS A 687 -7.33 -7.10 28.23
N SER A 688 -7.63 -8.39 28.41
CA SER A 688 -6.72 -9.33 29.08
C SER A 688 -5.49 -9.65 28.23
N PHE A 689 -5.67 -9.84 26.92
CA PHE A 689 -4.54 -9.98 25.99
C PHE A 689 -3.57 -8.78 26.09
N TYR A 690 -4.09 -7.55 26.03
CA TYR A 690 -3.29 -6.34 26.12
C TYR A 690 -2.50 -6.26 27.44
N ARG A 691 -3.16 -6.55 28.58
CA ARG A 691 -2.53 -6.49 29.91
C ARG A 691 -1.34 -7.46 30.06
N GLU A 692 -1.36 -8.57 29.33
CA GLU A 692 -0.26 -9.54 29.34
C GLU A 692 0.82 -9.17 28.31
N GLU A 693 0.43 -8.84 27.09
CA GLU A 693 1.34 -8.43 26.00
C GLU A 693 2.16 -7.19 26.36
N ILE A 694 1.53 -6.18 26.96
CA ILE A 694 2.19 -4.90 27.26
C ILE A 694 3.34 -5.06 28.27
N LYS A 695 3.28 -6.05 29.16
CA LYS A 695 4.36 -6.35 30.12
C LYS A 695 5.61 -6.82 29.40
N PHE A 696 5.48 -7.76 28.46
CA PHE A 696 6.60 -8.21 27.63
C PHE A 696 7.21 -7.06 26.82
N ARG A 697 6.38 -6.14 26.29
CA ARG A 697 6.87 -4.95 25.59
C ARG A 697 7.66 -4.03 26.52
N LEU A 698 7.22 -3.85 27.76
CA LEU A 698 7.90 -3.04 28.75
C LEU A 698 9.26 -3.64 29.14
N ASP A 699 9.28 -4.93 29.49
CA ASP A 699 10.48 -5.63 29.96
C ASP A 699 11.60 -5.61 28.91
N LEU A 700 11.24 -5.75 27.64
CA LEU A 700 12.18 -5.77 26.51
C LEU A 700 12.44 -4.37 25.90
N GLN A 701 11.78 -3.33 26.44
CA GLN A 701 11.78 -1.97 25.92
C GLN A 701 11.38 -1.89 24.43
N TYR A 702 10.44 -2.73 24.03
CA TYR A 702 9.86 -2.71 22.70
C TYR A 702 8.78 -1.63 22.57
N PRO A 703 8.48 -1.20 21.33
CA PRO A 703 7.37 -0.29 21.07
C PRO A 703 6.06 -0.79 21.73
N PRO A 704 5.33 0.08 22.46
CA PRO A 704 5.41 1.55 22.45
C PRO A 704 6.42 2.21 23.41
N PHE A 705 7.10 1.46 24.28
CA PHE A 705 8.01 2.01 25.32
C PHE A 705 9.39 2.42 24.78
N GLY A 706 9.79 1.84 23.66
CA GLY A 706 10.94 2.23 22.88
C GLY A 706 10.58 2.58 21.43
N ARG A 707 11.60 2.97 20.67
CA ARG A 707 11.57 3.20 19.22
C ARG A 707 12.66 2.36 18.57
N ILE A 708 12.43 2.00 17.31
CA ILE A 708 13.36 1.17 16.53
C ILE A 708 13.54 1.80 15.16
N ILE A 709 14.78 1.82 14.69
CA ILE A 709 15.13 2.09 13.30
C ILE A 709 15.87 0.87 12.76
N ASN A 710 15.37 0.30 11.66
CA ASN A 710 16.04 -0.77 10.95
C ASN A 710 16.83 -0.20 9.77
N LEU A 711 18.16 -0.26 9.84
CA LEU A 711 19.02 0.04 8.71
C LEU A 711 19.20 -1.22 7.86
N ARG A 712 18.60 -1.20 6.66
CA ARG A 712 18.63 -2.31 5.69
C ARG A 712 19.74 -2.08 4.66
N LEU A 713 20.64 -3.03 4.53
CA LEU A 713 21.75 -3.02 3.56
C LEU A 713 21.53 -4.12 2.52
N SER A 714 21.79 -3.81 1.24
CA SER A 714 21.72 -4.82 0.18
C SER A 714 22.76 -4.63 -0.92
N SER A 715 23.26 -5.74 -1.46
CA SER A 715 24.24 -5.78 -2.56
C SER A 715 24.02 -7.00 -3.45
N ILE A 716 24.50 -6.93 -4.69
CA ILE A 716 24.58 -8.13 -5.58
C ILE A 716 25.79 -9.00 -5.18
N LYS A 717 26.83 -8.40 -4.59
CA LYS A 717 28.04 -9.09 -4.12
C LYS A 717 27.96 -9.36 -2.62
N LYS A 718 27.97 -10.64 -2.23
CA LYS A 718 27.84 -11.09 -0.84
C LYS A 718 28.99 -10.60 0.04
N ASP A 719 30.23 -10.83 -0.37
CA ASP A 719 31.40 -10.57 0.50
C ASP A 719 31.58 -9.08 0.81
N VAL A 720 31.43 -8.24 -0.23
CA VAL A 720 31.45 -6.77 -0.10
C VAL A 720 30.36 -6.28 0.87
N LEU A 721 29.17 -6.89 0.85
CA LEU A 721 28.09 -6.54 1.77
C LEU A 721 28.44 -6.89 3.22
N ILE A 722 28.96 -8.09 3.45
CA ILE A 722 29.31 -8.57 4.79
C ILE A 722 30.39 -7.70 5.41
N GLU A 723 31.46 -7.43 4.66
CA GLU A 723 32.58 -6.60 5.11
C GLU A 723 32.11 -5.20 5.52
N GLU A 724 31.35 -4.54 4.63
CA GLU A 724 30.86 -3.19 4.89
C GLU A 724 29.81 -3.17 6.01
N ALA A 725 28.91 -4.16 6.09
CA ALA A 725 27.94 -4.26 7.18
C ALA A 725 28.64 -4.38 8.53
N LYS A 726 29.69 -5.20 8.63
CA LYS A 726 30.53 -5.33 9.85
C LYS A 726 31.24 -4.02 10.18
N ARG A 727 31.83 -3.34 9.19
CA ARG A 727 32.50 -2.05 9.36
C ARG A 727 31.55 -0.98 9.90
N LEU A 728 30.37 -0.85 9.28
CA LEU A 728 29.33 0.09 9.68
C LEU A 728 28.73 -0.27 11.04
N GLY A 729 28.60 -1.56 11.35
CA GLY A 729 28.17 -2.04 12.66
C GLY A 729 29.12 -1.61 13.78
N LYS A 730 30.44 -1.70 13.57
CA LYS A 730 31.45 -1.19 14.52
C LYS A 730 31.33 0.32 14.71
N LEU A 731 31.12 1.06 13.62
CA LEU A 731 30.88 2.50 13.67
C LEU A 731 29.61 2.83 14.47
N ALA A 732 28.50 2.15 14.19
CA ALA A 732 27.23 2.35 14.89
C ALA A 732 27.38 2.12 16.40
N LYS A 733 28.08 1.06 16.80
CA LYS A 733 28.39 0.78 18.22
C LYS A 733 29.24 1.89 18.86
N LYS A 734 30.24 2.42 18.14
CA LYS A 734 31.06 3.54 18.61
C LYS A 734 30.25 4.82 18.78
N LEU A 735 29.37 5.15 17.84
CA LEU A 735 28.47 6.30 17.92
C LEU A 735 27.50 6.15 19.09
N CYS A 736 26.95 4.94 19.26
CA CYS A 736 26.04 4.59 20.34
C CYS A 736 26.66 4.78 21.73
N ALA A 737 27.95 4.44 21.91
CA ALA A 737 28.65 4.63 23.17
C ALA A 737 28.68 6.10 23.64
N GLY A 738 28.60 7.07 22.72
CA GLY A 738 28.49 8.50 23.05
C GLY A 738 27.16 8.91 23.68
N TYR A 739 26.12 8.06 23.58
CA TYR A 739 24.80 8.28 24.16
C TYR A 739 24.55 7.42 25.42
N GLY A 740 25.59 6.75 25.95
CA GLY A 740 25.47 5.86 27.10
C GLY A 740 24.52 4.68 26.85
N ASN A 741 23.75 4.30 27.88
CA ASN A 741 22.81 3.15 27.82
C ASN A 741 21.42 3.52 27.24
N THR A 742 21.28 4.70 26.63
CA THR A 742 19.97 5.17 26.11
C THR A 742 19.61 4.60 24.74
N VAL A 743 20.63 4.14 24.00
CA VAL A 743 20.53 3.55 22.67
C VAL A 743 21.27 2.21 22.67
N GLU A 744 20.76 1.26 21.91
CA GLU A 744 21.32 -0.08 21.71
C GLU A 744 21.40 -0.38 20.21
N ILE A 745 22.51 -1.00 19.78
CA ILE A 745 22.68 -1.52 18.41
C ILE A 745 22.61 -3.04 18.44
N ILE A 746 21.59 -3.60 17.77
CA ILE A 746 21.43 -5.05 17.58
C ILE A 746 21.86 -5.40 16.15
N GLY A 747 22.75 -6.38 16.02
CA GLY A 747 23.42 -6.72 14.77
C GLY A 747 24.80 -6.06 14.63
N PRO A 748 25.35 -5.91 13.41
CA PRO A 748 24.77 -6.26 12.11
C PRO A 748 24.57 -7.77 11.95
N ALA A 749 23.46 -8.18 11.34
CA ALA A 749 23.13 -9.58 11.09
C ALA A 749 22.55 -9.76 9.67
N GLU A 750 22.58 -10.99 9.18
CA GLU A 750 21.89 -11.36 7.94
C GLU A 750 20.37 -11.21 8.11
N SER A 751 19.70 -10.58 7.13
CA SER A 751 18.24 -10.42 7.20
C SER A 751 17.51 -11.78 7.20
N PRO A 752 16.34 -11.92 7.87
CA PRO A 752 15.55 -13.16 7.86
C PRO A 752 15.28 -13.70 6.46
N LEU A 753 15.09 -12.80 5.49
CA LEU A 753 15.15 -13.13 4.07
C LEU A 753 16.50 -12.70 3.49
N SER A 754 17.45 -13.63 3.48
CA SER A 754 18.87 -13.40 3.15
C SER A 754 19.13 -12.93 1.72
N LYS A 755 18.27 -13.31 0.77
CA LYS A 755 18.39 -12.92 -0.65
C LYS A 755 17.03 -12.61 -1.26
N LEU A 756 16.93 -11.45 -1.94
CA LEU A 756 15.71 -11.03 -2.64
C LEU A 756 16.06 -10.45 -4.01
N ARG A 757 15.43 -10.98 -5.07
CA ARG A 757 15.64 -10.53 -6.46
C ARG A 757 17.13 -10.44 -6.85
N GLY A 758 17.91 -11.44 -6.46
CA GLY A 758 19.34 -11.53 -6.75
C GLY A 758 20.26 -10.70 -5.85
N ARG A 759 19.74 -9.94 -4.88
CA ARG A 759 20.55 -9.15 -3.92
C ARG A 759 20.58 -9.81 -2.55
N PHE A 760 21.75 -9.91 -1.95
CA PHE A 760 21.95 -10.29 -0.55
C PHE A 760 21.53 -9.15 0.38
N ARG A 761 21.02 -9.49 1.56
CA ARG A 761 20.44 -8.54 2.52
C ARG A 761 21.02 -8.73 3.92
N TRP A 762 21.44 -7.63 4.52
CA TRP A 762 21.91 -7.51 5.90
C TRP A 762 21.17 -6.37 6.59
N GLN A 763 21.09 -6.41 7.91
CA GLN A 763 20.42 -5.37 8.67
C GLN A 763 21.08 -5.10 10.02
N MET A 764 20.82 -3.92 10.57
CA MET A 764 21.14 -3.57 11.95
C MET A 764 19.98 -2.75 12.54
N LEU A 765 19.61 -3.05 13.78
CA LEU A 765 18.53 -2.34 14.48
C LEU A 765 19.15 -1.37 15.48
N ILE A 766 18.64 -0.14 15.47
CA ILE A 766 18.95 0.90 16.45
C ILE A 766 17.72 1.02 17.34
N LYS A 767 17.82 0.66 18.62
CA LYS A 767 16.71 0.66 19.58
C LYS A 767 16.99 1.63 20.72
N GLY A 768 16.00 2.40 21.15
CA GLY A 768 16.17 3.35 22.26
C GLY A 768 14.90 4.15 22.55
N LYS A 769 14.94 5.00 23.58
CA LYS A 769 13.81 5.88 23.95
C LYS A 769 13.84 7.24 23.25
N ASP A 770 15.04 7.75 22.96
CA ASP A 770 15.23 9.06 22.32
C ASP A 770 15.30 8.93 20.79
N ILE A 771 14.22 9.34 20.12
CA ILE A 771 14.12 9.31 18.66
C ILE A 771 15.15 10.21 17.95
N ASN A 772 15.56 11.33 18.57
CA ASN A 772 16.52 12.24 17.95
C ASN A 772 17.92 11.61 17.92
N ALA A 773 18.33 10.97 19.02
CA ALA A 773 19.57 10.20 19.08
C ALA A 773 19.56 9.06 18.04
N LEU A 774 18.45 8.32 17.93
CA LEU A 774 18.29 7.25 16.94
C LEU A 774 18.43 7.80 15.50
N HIS A 775 17.76 8.92 15.18
CA HIS A 775 17.85 9.58 13.88
C HIS A 775 19.27 10.04 13.56
N GLN A 776 19.96 10.63 14.52
CA GLN A 776 21.31 11.13 14.32
C GLN A 776 22.29 9.98 14.02
N ILE A 777 22.25 8.91 14.82
CA ILE A 777 23.08 7.71 14.59
C ILE A 777 22.78 7.11 13.21
N ALA A 778 21.49 6.96 12.86
CA ALA A 778 21.09 6.43 11.55
C ALA A 778 21.64 7.27 10.39
N LYS A 779 21.50 8.60 10.46
CA LYS A 779 22.02 9.54 9.45
C LYS A 779 23.53 9.47 9.33
N ASP A 780 24.25 9.43 10.45
CA ASP A 780 25.71 9.36 10.46
C ASP A 780 26.22 8.06 9.84
N VAL A 781 25.61 6.92 10.18
CA VAL A 781 25.93 5.63 9.57
C VAL A 781 25.66 5.64 8.07
N MET A 782 24.51 6.18 7.65
CA MET A 782 24.14 6.31 6.23
C MET A 782 25.11 7.21 5.46
N HIS A 783 25.48 8.37 6.02
CA HIS A 783 26.43 9.29 5.39
C HIS A 783 27.85 8.72 5.28
N LYS A 784 28.26 7.86 6.21
CA LYS A 784 29.58 7.20 6.18
C LYS A 784 29.64 5.98 5.25
N ASN A 785 28.51 5.54 4.69
CA ASN A 785 28.49 4.57 3.60
C ASN A 785 28.85 5.26 2.28
N LYS A 786 30.13 5.17 1.88
CA LYS A 786 30.62 5.68 0.59
C LYS A 786 30.60 4.62 -0.52
N ASN A 787 30.23 3.38 -0.21
CA ASN A 787 30.28 2.28 -1.16
C ASN A 787 29.04 2.25 -2.05
N THR A 788 29.19 2.66 -3.31
CA THR A 788 28.10 2.73 -4.29
C THR A 788 27.52 1.36 -4.68
N GLN A 789 28.22 0.25 -4.37
CA GLN A 789 27.72 -1.10 -4.61
C GLN A 789 26.66 -1.53 -3.58
N ILE A 790 26.61 -0.83 -2.43
CA ILE A 790 25.70 -1.14 -1.33
C ILE A 790 24.59 -0.10 -1.27
N LYS A 791 23.36 -0.59 -1.42
CA LYS A 791 22.17 0.22 -1.18
C LYS A 791 21.81 0.10 0.30
N MET A 792 21.80 1.24 0.98
CA MET A 792 21.32 1.37 2.36
C MET A 792 19.99 2.11 2.39
N MET A 793 19.11 1.72 3.30
CA MET A 793 17.79 2.32 3.51
C MET A 793 17.44 2.28 5.00
N ALA A 794 16.90 3.37 5.52
CA ALA A 794 16.33 3.40 6.87
C ALA A 794 14.84 3.02 6.81
N ASP A 795 14.43 2.18 7.73
CA ASP A 795 13.03 1.90 8.03
C ASP A 795 12.77 2.29 9.49
N VAL A 796 12.22 3.49 9.66
CA VAL A 796 11.87 4.08 10.96
C VAL A 796 10.53 3.52 11.41
N ASP A 797 10.45 3.10 12.68
CA ASP A 797 9.30 2.39 13.25
C ASP A 797 8.88 1.20 12.36
N PRO A 798 9.76 0.19 12.20
CA PRO A 798 9.48 -0.98 11.40
C PRO A 798 8.29 -1.74 12.00
N GLU A 799 7.29 -2.04 11.18
CA GLU A 799 6.23 -2.99 11.58
C GLU A 799 6.66 -4.43 11.35
N SER A 800 7.59 -4.69 10.43
CA SER A 800 8.18 -6.01 10.21
C SER A 800 9.69 -5.94 10.05
N PHE A 801 10.36 -6.99 10.50
CA PHE A 801 11.81 -7.16 10.35
C PHE A 801 12.22 -8.05 9.15
N MET A 802 11.27 -8.42 8.29
CA MET A 802 11.52 -9.33 7.15
C MET A 802 12.13 -8.70 5.89
#